data_AF-A0A553RK34-F1
#
_entry.id   AF-A0A553RK34-F1
#
_cell.length_a   1.000
_cell.length_b   1.000
_cell.length_c   1.000
_cell.angle_alpha   90.00
_cell.angle_beta   90.00
_cell.angle_gamma   90.00
#
_symmetry.space_group_name_H-M   'P 1'
#
loop_
_entity.id
_entity.type
_entity.pdbx_description
1 polymer ?
#
loop_
_entity_poly.entity_id
_entity_poly.type
_entity_poly.pdbx_seq_one_letter_code
_entity_poly.pdbx_strand_id
1 'polypeptide(L)'
;MAQWEQLQQLDAMYSQKVSDLYNNDDFPMEVRHYLASWIESQDWDRASRDPSHAALLFQVLLQNLDNQFSRFAQDRDCFLLQCHFRRYKQNFQKHQEEPLFIAEIIKWFLQKEREILNDAELAQQVQTLQVQSAAMELESHRELEKRIKDFKSKAQMMEYNIQRLEDQQDEFSFKYELQKMDSSAQENEQLQKMLNELDKCKKSFLSEVSTMLDCAASLSSTLIDEELLDWKRRQQKSCIGAPDDTSLQQLEKWFTQIIECMFQIQKFLQKLGELAEKITYARDPIPVKKPSLQSRLETLLTRLIKSAFVVETQPFLYKVNELNHVMKVAVSVDNTVNGFRKFNVLGTLTKTLNMTERMTGGMVADFRHLTLKDQKAGGGGKGINDTSSLPFIVISNVSQQQSAWASVLWFNMLSSDPKNKKFFDNCPAITWTQFGEMLSWQFLSCGNRGLNNDQLDTLAIKLFGEQKSYDNCMIPWTKFTRESLPDTNFTLWMWLDGILNLVKLYLSDLWSDGSIIGFVSRGKERDMLKKKQHGTFLLRFSESIKEGGITFSWVQYCNNGKPSVHTVKPFTSADLKQIALPDILSNFQILVAENAPINPLYYLYPNIPKDQAFGKYYSEKKGDENPYLKYLKTKLVFVSPNGCADADKRQMPVKEEPSCTSSEPSTSAIDDEDVEDIFLHGSENSPMLSSSTVDADLLNSILDNDCESSSLEVFSCRSPQISPSPAIGVDILQVALSPDMDVNVALKEFIIDSNLLNSMNLISDSDFHDIDSNMPL
;
A
#
# COMPACT_ATOMS: atom_id res chain seq x y z
N MET A 1 -14.84 -25.54 -17.90
CA MET A 1 -14.67 -24.08 -17.96
C MET A 1 -13.60 -23.79 -18.99
N ALA A 2 -13.70 -22.68 -19.70
CA ALA A 2 -12.62 -22.12 -20.52
C ALA A 2 -11.44 -21.72 -19.63
N GLN A 3 -10.24 -21.68 -20.19
CA GLN A 3 -9.03 -21.19 -19.51
C GLN A 3 -9.24 -19.74 -19.04
N TRP A 4 -9.92 -18.92 -19.85
CA TRP A 4 -10.32 -17.56 -19.48
C TRP A 4 -11.29 -17.49 -18.29
N GLU A 5 -12.32 -18.35 -18.27
CA GLU A 5 -13.29 -18.41 -17.17
C GLU A 5 -12.61 -18.77 -15.83
N GLN A 6 -11.55 -19.59 -15.87
CA GLN A 6 -10.79 -19.96 -14.68
C GLN A 6 -9.93 -18.80 -14.17
N LEU A 7 -9.27 -18.05 -15.07
CA LEU A 7 -8.48 -16.86 -14.72
C LEU A 7 -9.35 -15.77 -14.08
N GLN A 8 -10.58 -15.58 -14.58
CA GLN A 8 -11.56 -14.63 -14.03
C GLN A 8 -12.10 -15.01 -12.64
N GLN A 9 -11.79 -16.21 -12.13
CA GLN A 9 -12.18 -16.69 -10.80
C GLN A 9 -11.01 -16.68 -9.79
N LEU A 10 -9.84 -16.16 -10.16
CA LEU A 10 -8.66 -16.13 -9.29
C LEU A 10 -8.64 -14.93 -8.34
N ASP A 11 -8.16 -15.15 -7.12
CA ASP A 11 -7.99 -14.13 -6.08
C ASP A 11 -7.20 -12.91 -6.56
N ALA A 12 -7.40 -11.77 -5.89
CA ALA A 12 -6.91 -10.45 -6.32
C ALA A 12 -5.42 -10.40 -6.71
N MET A 13 -4.53 -11.10 -6.00
CA MET A 13 -3.09 -11.17 -6.31
C MET A 13 -2.80 -11.85 -7.65
N TYR A 14 -3.59 -12.86 -8.02
CA TYR A 14 -3.47 -13.55 -9.30
C TYR A 14 -4.23 -12.83 -10.42
N SER A 15 -5.37 -12.21 -10.11
CA SER A 15 -6.04 -11.27 -11.03
C SER A 15 -5.10 -10.10 -11.41
N GLN A 16 -4.28 -9.61 -10.48
CA GLN A 16 -3.23 -8.62 -10.80
C GLN A 16 -2.16 -9.21 -11.73
N LYS A 17 -1.64 -10.42 -11.47
CA LYS A 17 -0.71 -11.11 -12.41
C LYS A 17 -1.30 -11.24 -13.83
N VAL A 18 -2.61 -11.47 -13.96
CA VAL A 18 -3.30 -11.50 -15.26
C VAL A 18 -3.37 -10.11 -15.88
N SER A 19 -3.68 -9.05 -15.13
CA SER A 19 -3.59 -7.68 -15.63
C SER A 19 -2.16 -7.35 -16.10
N ASP A 20 -1.15 -7.71 -15.32
CA ASP A 20 0.25 -7.43 -15.61
C ASP A 20 0.77 -8.14 -16.86
N LEU A 21 0.27 -9.36 -17.14
CA LEU A 21 0.51 -10.06 -18.39
C LEU A 21 -0.04 -9.28 -19.61
N TYR A 22 -1.16 -8.57 -19.44
CA TYR A 22 -1.89 -7.85 -20.48
C TYR A 22 -1.61 -6.33 -20.53
N ASN A 23 -0.69 -5.80 -19.71
CA ASN A 23 -0.34 -4.37 -19.69
C ASN A 23 0.41 -3.89 -20.95
N ASN A 24 0.97 -4.81 -21.75
CA ASN A 24 1.62 -4.47 -23.03
C ASN A 24 0.62 -4.53 -24.21
N ASP A 25 0.77 -3.60 -25.16
CA ASP A 25 -0.03 -3.52 -26.41
C ASP A 25 0.17 -4.73 -27.37
N ASP A 26 1.00 -5.72 -27.01
CA ASP A 26 1.38 -6.90 -27.82
C ASP A 26 0.18 -7.81 -28.15
N PHE A 27 -0.76 -7.99 -27.22
CA PHE A 27 -1.99 -8.76 -27.44
C PHE A 27 -3.17 -8.23 -26.61
N PRO A 28 -4.15 -7.51 -27.20
CA PRO A 28 -5.19 -6.82 -26.42
C PRO A 28 -6.09 -7.73 -25.58
N MET A 29 -6.29 -7.36 -24.32
CA MET A 29 -7.09 -8.14 -23.35
C MET A 29 -8.55 -8.32 -23.79
N GLU A 30 -9.18 -7.33 -24.42
CA GLU A 30 -10.57 -7.48 -24.89
C GLU A 30 -10.67 -8.46 -26.06
N VAL A 31 -9.63 -8.57 -26.90
CA VAL A 31 -9.57 -9.58 -27.96
C VAL A 31 -9.43 -10.97 -27.34
N ARG A 32 -8.57 -11.13 -26.34
CA ARG A 32 -8.47 -12.36 -25.53
C ARG A 32 -9.81 -12.75 -24.89
N HIS A 33 -10.54 -11.78 -24.34
CA HIS A 33 -11.82 -11.95 -23.68
C HIS A 33 -12.94 -12.35 -24.66
N TYR A 34 -13.27 -11.49 -25.63
CA TYR A 34 -14.42 -11.71 -26.52
C TYR A 34 -14.18 -12.81 -27.56
N LEU A 35 -12.95 -13.23 -27.82
CA LEU A 35 -12.64 -14.38 -28.67
C LEU A 35 -12.17 -15.61 -27.89
N ALA A 36 -12.25 -15.63 -26.56
CA ALA A 36 -11.68 -16.69 -25.71
C ALA A 36 -11.97 -18.12 -26.18
N SER A 37 -13.26 -18.44 -26.37
CA SER A 37 -13.72 -19.76 -26.82
C SER A 37 -13.19 -20.16 -28.22
N TRP A 38 -12.96 -19.19 -29.13
CA TRP A 38 -12.33 -19.46 -30.41
C TRP A 38 -10.82 -19.63 -30.26
N ILE A 39 -10.15 -18.72 -29.54
CA ILE A 39 -8.70 -18.75 -29.32
C ILE A 39 -8.29 -20.09 -28.68
N GLU A 40 -8.95 -20.50 -27.60
CA GLU A 40 -8.63 -21.72 -26.85
C GLU A 40 -8.92 -23.03 -27.61
N SER A 41 -9.66 -22.97 -28.73
CA SER A 41 -9.97 -24.13 -29.57
C SER A 41 -9.07 -24.30 -30.80
N GLN A 42 -8.03 -23.45 -30.99
CA GLN A 42 -7.07 -23.58 -32.08
C GLN A 42 -5.74 -24.22 -31.64
N ASP A 43 -5.10 -24.96 -32.55
CA ASP A 43 -3.77 -25.56 -32.33
C ASP A 43 -2.65 -24.55 -32.60
N TRP A 44 -2.42 -23.66 -31.64
CA TRP A 44 -1.34 -22.67 -31.72
C TRP A 44 0.07 -23.30 -31.68
N ASP A 45 0.20 -24.53 -31.17
CA ASP A 45 1.46 -25.27 -31.12
C ASP A 45 1.91 -25.79 -32.48
N ARG A 46 0.95 -26.14 -33.34
CA ARG A 46 1.16 -26.32 -34.78
C ARG A 46 1.29 -24.98 -35.50
N ALA A 47 0.46 -24.00 -35.18
CA ALA A 47 0.47 -22.71 -35.87
C ALA A 47 1.84 -22.01 -35.74
N SER A 48 2.50 -22.07 -34.58
CA SER A 48 3.84 -21.53 -34.36
C SER A 48 4.98 -22.31 -35.07
N ARG A 49 4.65 -23.18 -36.04
CA ARG A 49 5.59 -24.04 -36.78
C ARG A 49 5.22 -24.26 -38.25
N ASP A 50 3.93 -24.09 -38.60
CA ASP A 50 3.37 -24.30 -39.94
C ASP A 50 2.90 -22.94 -40.51
N PRO A 51 3.67 -22.29 -41.41
CA PRO A 51 3.32 -20.97 -41.95
C PRO A 51 1.95 -20.95 -42.64
N SER A 52 1.56 -22.08 -43.26
CA SER A 52 0.27 -22.20 -43.95
C SER A 52 -0.90 -22.26 -42.97
N HIS A 53 -0.71 -22.91 -41.82
CA HIS A 53 -1.69 -22.95 -40.75
C HIS A 53 -1.78 -21.61 -40.01
N ALA A 54 -0.64 -20.96 -39.75
CA ALA A 54 -0.59 -19.61 -39.17
C ALA A 54 -1.34 -18.59 -40.05
N ALA A 55 -1.07 -18.57 -41.35
CA ALA A 55 -1.78 -17.68 -42.29
C ALA A 55 -3.30 -17.93 -42.31
N LEU A 56 -3.74 -19.19 -42.26
CA LEU A 56 -5.15 -19.55 -42.19
C LEU A 56 -5.81 -19.08 -40.89
N LEU A 57 -5.20 -19.35 -39.72
CA LEU A 57 -5.73 -18.91 -38.43
C LEU A 57 -5.73 -17.39 -38.29
N PHE A 58 -4.75 -16.69 -38.86
CA PHE A 58 -4.69 -15.23 -38.88
C PHE A 58 -5.86 -14.62 -39.69
N GLN A 59 -6.21 -15.17 -40.85
CA GLN A 59 -7.38 -14.72 -41.61
C GLN A 59 -8.70 -14.97 -40.84
N VAL A 60 -8.81 -16.11 -40.13
CA VAL A 60 -9.98 -16.41 -39.29
C VAL A 60 -10.03 -15.50 -38.05
N LEU A 61 -8.89 -15.11 -37.47
CA LEU A 61 -8.83 -14.08 -36.42
C LEU A 61 -9.37 -12.73 -36.92
N LEU A 62 -8.92 -12.25 -38.08
CA LEU A 62 -9.43 -11.00 -38.67
C LEU A 62 -10.94 -11.07 -38.96
N GLN A 63 -11.45 -12.21 -39.44
CA GLN A 63 -12.89 -12.43 -39.64
C GLN A 63 -13.65 -12.43 -38.31
N ASN A 64 -13.10 -13.01 -37.25
CA ASN A 64 -13.72 -13.00 -35.92
C ASN A 64 -13.73 -11.60 -35.28
N LEU A 65 -12.73 -10.76 -35.54
CA LEU A 65 -12.75 -9.35 -35.16
C LEU A 65 -13.85 -8.57 -35.90
N ASP A 66 -14.06 -8.82 -37.20
CA ASP A 66 -15.19 -8.26 -37.96
C ASP A 66 -16.55 -8.74 -37.42
N ASN A 67 -16.65 -10.01 -37.04
CA ASN A 67 -17.87 -10.59 -36.44
C ASN A 67 -18.22 -9.92 -35.10
N GLN A 68 -17.24 -9.66 -34.23
CA GLN A 68 -17.47 -8.95 -32.97
C GLN A 68 -17.75 -7.45 -33.20
N PHE A 69 -17.01 -6.77 -34.09
CA PHE A 69 -17.31 -5.40 -34.50
C PHE A 69 -18.76 -5.27 -35.00
N SER A 70 -19.23 -6.22 -35.80
CA SER A 70 -20.60 -6.25 -36.35
C SER A 70 -21.68 -6.56 -35.32
N ARG A 71 -21.33 -7.17 -34.17
CA ARG A 71 -22.22 -7.35 -33.02
C ARG A 71 -22.28 -6.07 -32.18
N PHE A 72 -21.15 -5.48 -31.82
CA PHE A 72 -21.09 -4.20 -31.11
C PHE A 72 -21.75 -3.06 -31.91
N ALA A 73 -21.71 -3.11 -33.25
CA ALA A 73 -22.42 -2.16 -34.12
C ALA A 73 -23.96 -2.19 -34.01
N GLN A 74 -24.55 -3.20 -33.37
CA GLN A 74 -26.00 -3.32 -33.18
C GLN A 74 -26.48 -2.73 -31.84
N ASP A 75 -25.55 -2.44 -30.92
CA ASP A 75 -25.83 -1.89 -29.60
C ASP A 75 -25.20 -0.50 -29.45
N ARG A 76 -25.99 0.48 -29.00
CA ARG A 76 -25.52 1.86 -28.85
C ARG A 76 -24.55 2.03 -27.69
N ASP A 77 -24.68 1.22 -26.65
CA ASP A 77 -23.88 1.36 -25.43
C ASP A 77 -22.48 0.71 -25.61
N CYS A 78 -22.31 -0.11 -26.67
CA CYS A 78 -21.05 -0.75 -27.05
C CYS A 78 -20.12 0.10 -27.95
N PHE A 79 -20.38 1.41 -28.15
CA PHE A 79 -19.63 2.26 -29.08
C PHE A 79 -18.10 2.28 -28.85
N LEU A 80 -17.64 2.27 -27.59
CA LEU A 80 -16.21 2.22 -27.27
C LEU A 80 -15.57 0.89 -27.73
N LEU A 81 -16.22 -0.24 -27.44
CA LEU A 81 -15.79 -1.56 -27.90
C LEU A 81 -15.78 -1.67 -29.43
N GLN A 82 -16.76 -1.07 -30.10
CA GLN A 82 -16.78 -0.98 -31.57
C GLN A 82 -15.54 -0.25 -32.10
N CYS A 83 -15.15 0.89 -31.50
CA CYS A 83 -13.93 1.60 -31.85
C CYS A 83 -12.65 0.81 -31.54
N HIS A 84 -12.59 0.14 -30.39
CA HIS A 84 -11.46 -0.69 -29.97
C HIS A 84 -11.23 -1.86 -30.95
N PHE A 85 -12.26 -2.65 -31.26
CA PHE A 85 -12.14 -3.80 -32.18
C PHE A 85 -11.73 -3.40 -33.60
N ARG A 86 -12.16 -2.22 -34.07
CA ARG A 86 -11.68 -1.64 -35.33
C ARG A 86 -10.18 -1.35 -35.29
N ARG A 87 -9.68 -0.74 -34.21
CA ARG A 87 -8.25 -0.46 -33.99
C ARG A 87 -7.43 -1.74 -33.84
N TYR A 88 -7.93 -2.75 -33.12
CA TYR A 88 -7.26 -4.04 -32.96
C TYR A 88 -7.10 -4.77 -34.29
N LYS A 89 -8.14 -4.81 -35.13
CA LYS A 89 -8.03 -5.35 -36.49
C LYS A 89 -6.95 -4.62 -37.30
N GLN A 90 -6.93 -3.29 -37.28
CA GLN A 90 -5.91 -2.49 -37.96
C GLN A 90 -4.49 -2.70 -37.42
N ASN A 91 -4.33 -3.01 -36.12
CA ASN A 91 -3.04 -3.39 -35.55
C ASN A 91 -2.59 -4.77 -36.05
N PHE A 92 -3.44 -5.81 -35.93
CA PHE A 92 -3.08 -7.15 -36.42
C PHE A 92 -2.75 -7.17 -37.92
N GLN A 93 -3.47 -6.39 -38.74
CA GLN A 93 -3.21 -6.28 -40.18
C GLN A 93 -1.80 -5.77 -40.53
N LYS A 94 -1.07 -5.12 -39.61
CA LYS A 94 0.35 -4.76 -39.81
C LYS A 94 1.26 -5.99 -39.92
N HIS A 95 0.87 -7.10 -39.29
CA HIS A 95 1.61 -8.37 -39.25
C HIS A 95 1.08 -9.37 -40.30
N GLN A 96 0.36 -8.91 -41.33
CA GLN A 96 -0.21 -9.77 -42.36
C GLN A 96 0.86 -10.54 -43.17
N GLU A 97 2.07 -10.00 -43.29
CA GLU A 97 3.22 -10.65 -43.92
C GLU A 97 3.95 -11.65 -42.97
N GLU A 98 3.69 -11.56 -41.66
CA GLU A 98 4.31 -12.43 -40.63
C GLU A 98 3.29 -13.15 -39.71
N PRO A 99 2.33 -13.96 -40.23
CA PRO A 99 1.32 -14.62 -39.39
C PRO A 99 1.88 -15.55 -38.30
N LEU A 100 3.10 -16.06 -38.47
CA LEU A 100 3.81 -16.87 -37.48
C LEU A 100 4.05 -16.11 -36.16
N PHE A 101 4.42 -14.83 -36.24
CA PHE A 101 4.68 -13.98 -35.07
C PHE A 101 3.43 -13.84 -34.19
N ILE A 102 2.26 -13.63 -34.82
CA ILE A 102 0.97 -13.58 -34.11
C ILE A 102 0.61 -14.94 -33.50
N ALA A 103 0.92 -16.06 -34.18
CA ALA A 103 0.72 -17.40 -33.61
C ALA A 103 1.65 -17.69 -32.41
N GLU A 104 2.89 -17.21 -32.44
CA GLU A 104 3.84 -17.29 -31.32
C GLU A 104 3.40 -16.43 -30.14
N ILE A 105 2.94 -15.20 -30.36
CA ILE A 105 2.36 -14.33 -29.33
C ILE A 105 1.18 -15.01 -28.65
N ILE A 106 0.16 -15.42 -29.41
CA ILE A 106 -1.07 -16.00 -28.81
C ILE A 106 -0.74 -17.28 -28.03
N LYS A 107 0.16 -18.12 -28.55
CA LYS A 107 0.68 -19.29 -27.86
C LYS A 107 1.39 -18.94 -26.54
N TRP A 108 2.26 -17.93 -26.54
CA TRP A 108 3.00 -17.49 -25.36
C TRP A 108 2.06 -16.96 -24.27
N PHE A 109 1.08 -16.13 -24.62
CA PHE A 109 0.05 -15.65 -23.70
C PHE A 109 -0.75 -16.82 -23.10
N LEU A 110 -1.25 -17.74 -23.93
CA LEU A 110 -1.96 -18.94 -23.46
C LEU A 110 -1.07 -19.88 -22.62
N GLN A 111 0.26 -19.83 -22.74
CA GLN A 111 1.17 -20.56 -21.86
C GLN A 111 1.33 -19.83 -20.51
N LYS A 112 1.54 -18.50 -20.52
CA LYS A 112 1.68 -17.69 -19.30
C LYS A 112 0.43 -17.70 -18.43
N GLU A 113 -0.75 -17.69 -19.04
CA GLU A 113 -2.01 -17.96 -18.34
C GLU A 113 -2.03 -19.30 -17.59
N ARG A 114 -1.52 -20.37 -18.21
CA ARG A 114 -1.43 -21.70 -17.57
C ARG A 114 -0.38 -21.75 -16.46
N GLU A 115 0.72 -21.01 -16.61
CA GLU A 115 1.70 -20.83 -15.53
C GLU A 115 1.06 -20.09 -14.34
N ILE A 116 0.26 -19.03 -14.57
CA ILE A 116 -0.48 -18.31 -13.52
C ILE A 116 -1.52 -19.20 -12.82
N LEU A 117 -2.27 -20.02 -13.56
CA LEU A 117 -3.23 -20.98 -13.00
C LEU A 117 -2.54 -22.04 -12.12
N ASN A 118 -1.42 -22.60 -12.58
CA ASN A 118 -0.65 -23.59 -11.82
C ASN A 118 -0.04 -22.98 -10.55
N ASP A 119 0.48 -21.74 -10.61
CA ASP A 119 0.95 -20.99 -9.44
C ASP A 119 -0.18 -20.76 -8.42
N ALA A 120 -1.43 -20.57 -8.87
CA ALA A 120 -2.58 -20.37 -8.00
C ALA A 120 -3.00 -21.66 -7.30
N GLU A 121 -3.11 -22.76 -8.04
CA GLU A 121 -3.42 -24.07 -7.47
C GLU A 121 -2.36 -24.50 -6.45
N LEU A 122 -1.07 -24.32 -6.76
CA LEU A 122 0.03 -24.64 -5.86
C LEU A 122 -0.01 -23.79 -4.58
N ALA A 123 -0.29 -22.50 -4.69
CA ALA A 123 -0.43 -21.64 -3.50
C ALA A 123 -1.65 -22.02 -2.66
N GLN A 124 -2.78 -22.40 -3.27
CA GLN A 124 -3.96 -22.88 -2.55
C GLN A 124 -3.66 -24.19 -1.80
N GLN A 125 -2.89 -25.09 -2.38
CA GLN A 125 -2.42 -26.32 -1.72
C GLN A 125 -1.46 -26.01 -0.54
N VAL A 126 -0.55 -25.03 -0.67
CA VAL A 126 0.33 -24.59 0.42
C VAL A 126 -0.44 -23.89 1.53
N GLN A 127 -1.39 -23.02 1.19
CA GLN A 127 -2.22 -22.28 2.15
C GLN A 127 -3.11 -23.23 2.95
N THR A 128 -3.57 -24.33 2.34
CA THR A 128 -4.29 -25.44 3.01
C THR A 128 -3.46 -26.10 4.13
N LEU A 129 -2.13 -25.93 4.15
CA LEU A 129 -1.24 -26.40 5.23
C LEU A 129 -0.96 -25.33 6.32
N GLN A 130 -1.42 -24.08 6.14
CA GLN A 130 -1.14 -22.94 7.03
C GLN A 130 -2.39 -22.33 7.71
N VAL A 131 -3.57 -22.92 7.47
CA VAL A 131 -4.93 -22.34 7.66
C VAL A 131 -5.26 -21.72 9.04
N GLN A 132 -4.56 -22.07 10.12
CA GLN A 132 -5.07 -21.90 11.50
C GLN A 132 -5.36 -20.46 11.95
N SER A 133 -4.68 -19.42 11.43
CA SER A 133 -5.01 -18.01 11.77
C SER A 133 -6.06 -17.42 10.83
N ALA A 134 -5.84 -17.48 9.52
CA ALA A 134 -6.72 -16.83 8.52
C ALA A 134 -8.16 -17.37 8.54
N ALA A 135 -8.36 -18.66 8.86
CA ALA A 135 -9.70 -19.22 9.03
C ALA A 135 -10.39 -18.76 10.34
N MET A 136 -9.62 -18.33 11.35
CA MET A 136 -10.16 -17.82 12.60
C MET A 136 -10.65 -16.37 12.46
N GLU A 137 -9.89 -15.52 11.77
CA GLU A 137 -10.29 -14.15 11.40
C GLU A 137 -11.54 -14.14 10.50
N LEU A 138 -11.58 -15.02 9.49
CA LEU A 138 -12.75 -15.13 8.61
C LEU A 138 -14.02 -15.55 9.36
N GLU A 139 -13.90 -16.34 10.43
CA GLU A 139 -15.04 -16.79 11.24
C GLU A 139 -15.45 -15.75 12.30
N SER A 140 -14.53 -14.95 12.87
CA SER A 140 -14.89 -13.82 13.74
C SER A 140 -15.67 -12.75 12.97
N HIS A 141 -15.21 -12.39 11.76
CA HIS A 141 -15.94 -11.46 10.88
C HIS A 141 -17.36 -11.97 10.57
N ARG A 142 -17.54 -13.28 10.30
CA ARG A 142 -18.85 -13.89 10.04
C ARG A 142 -19.79 -13.82 11.23
N GLU A 143 -19.31 -14.16 12.42
CA GLU A 143 -20.13 -14.09 13.64
C GLU A 143 -20.47 -12.64 14.00
N LEU A 144 -19.57 -11.68 13.73
CA LEU A 144 -19.87 -10.25 13.88
C LEU A 144 -20.95 -9.78 12.88
N GLU A 145 -20.85 -10.12 11.59
CA GLU A 145 -21.91 -9.79 10.60
C GLU A 145 -23.27 -10.39 10.97
N LYS A 146 -23.27 -11.64 11.45
CA LYS A 146 -24.47 -12.32 11.97
C LYS A 146 -25.07 -11.58 13.17
N ARG A 147 -24.26 -11.24 14.18
CA ARG A 147 -24.72 -10.49 15.37
C ARG A 147 -25.24 -9.09 15.02
N ILE A 148 -24.65 -8.39 14.04
CA ILE A 148 -25.14 -7.10 13.54
C ILE A 148 -26.47 -7.27 12.81
N LYS A 149 -26.62 -8.31 11.98
CA LYS A 149 -27.87 -8.63 11.28
C LYS A 149 -29.01 -8.96 12.26
N ASP A 150 -28.74 -9.80 13.26
CA ASP A 150 -29.71 -10.17 14.30
C ASP A 150 -30.14 -8.93 15.12
N PHE A 151 -29.21 -8.02 15.42
CA PHE A 151 -29.49 -6.73 16.05
C PHE A 151 -30.40 -5.85 15.19
N LYS A 152 -30.14 -5.73 13.88
CA LYS A 152 -30.96 -4.96 12.94
C LYS A 152 -32.38 -5.54 12.78
N SER A 153 -32.51 -6.86 12.64
CA SER A 153 -33.83 -7.51 12.59
C SER A 153 -34.61 -7.39 13.90
N LYS A 154 -33.94 -7.36 15.05
CA LYS A 154 -34.61 -7.09 16.35
C LYS A 154 -35.05 -5.63 16.48
N ALA A 155 -34.29 -4.67 15.95
CA ALA A 155 -34.71 -3.26 15.89
C ALA A 155 -35.97 -3.08 15.05
N GLN A 156 -36.04 -3.71 13.87
CA GLN A 156 -37.22 -3.72 13.00
C GLN A 156 -38.46 -4.35 13.69
N MET A 157 -38.28 -5.43 14.45
CA MET A 157 -39.39 -6.00 15.25
C MET A 157 -39.88 -5.05 16.35
N MET A 158 -38.97 -4.27 16.94
CA MET A 158 -39.33 -3.26 17.95
C MET A 158 -40.05 -2.05 17.35
N GLU A 159 -39.78 -1.70 16.09
CA GLU A 159 -40.51 -0.66 15.35
C GLU A 159 -42.01 -1.01 15.21
N TYR A 160 -42.32 -2.29 14.94
CA TYR A 160 -43.70 -2.80 15.01
C TYR A 160 -44.26 -2.78 16.45
N ASN A 161 -43.46 -3.17 17.45
CA ASN A 161 -43.92 -3.18 18.85
C ASN A 161 -44.26 -1.78 19.40
N ILE A 162 -43.54 -0.72 19.00
CA ILE A 162 -43.85 0.66 19.44
C ILE A 162 -45.09 1.22 18.74
N GLN A 163 -45.31 0.92 17.46
CA GLN A 163 -46.56 1.30 16.79
C GLN A 163 -47.76 0.63 17.46
N ARG A 164 -47.68 -0.69 17.72
CA ARG A 164 -48.74 -1.42 18.40
C ARG A 164 -49.00 -0.90 19.84
N LEU A 165 -47.99 -0.32 20.49
CA LEU A 165 -48.14 0.32 21.80
C LEU A 165 -48.90 1.65 21.69
N GLU A 166 -48.66 2.44 20.65
CA GLU A 166 -49.44 3.65 20.35
C GLU A 166 -50.89 3.30 20.03
N ASP A 167 -51.13 2.33 19.12
CA ASP A 167 -52.46 1.88 18.74
C ASP A 167 -53.29 1.44 19.97
N GLN A 168 -52.68 0.64 20.87
CA GLN A 168 -53.30 0.20 22.12
C GLN A 168 -53.56 1.34 23.11
N GLN A 169 -52.72 2.38 23.10
CA GLN A 169 -52.89 3.54 23.98
C GLN A 169 -53.98 4.49 23.46
N ASP A 170 -54.05 4.72 22.16
CA ASP A 170 -55.07 5.57 21.55
C ASP A 170 -56.46 4.88 21.58
N GLU A 171 -56.53 3.55 21.45
CA GLU A 171 -57.78 2.78 21.71
C GLU A 171 -58.27 2.93 23.16
N PHE A 172 -57.35 2.86 24.14
CA PHE A 172 -57.67 3.13 25.55
C PHE A 172 -58.14 4.56 25.77
N SER A 173 -57.45 5.55 25.17
CA SER A 173 -57.79 6.97 25.24
C SER A 173 -59.22 7.24 24.76
N PHE A 174 -59.57 6.71 23.59
CA PHE A 174 -60.90 6.85 22.99
C PHE A 174 -62.00 6.27 23.90
N LYS A 175 -61.79 5.07 24.45
CA LYS A 175 -62.76 4.43 25.35
C LYS A 175 -62.87 5.13 26.70
N TYR A 176 -61.77 5.66 27.24
CA TYR A 176 -61.76 6.42 28.48
C TYR A 176 -62.56 7.72 28.37
N GLU A 177 -62.33 8.52 27.32
CA GLU A 177 -63.11 9.75 27.10
C GLU A 177 -64.57 9.47 26.71
N LEU A 178 -64.88 8.33 26.08
CA LEU A 178 -66.25 7.90 25.82
C LEU A 178 -66.99 7.55 27.13
N GLN A 179 -66.41 6.71 27.99
CA GLN A 179 -67.04 6.33 29.27
C GLN A 179 -67.14 7.53 30.24
N LYS A 180 -66.26 8.52 30.12
CA LYS A 180 -66.33 9.79 30.87
C LYS A 180 -67.58 10.63 30.53
N MET A 181 -68.24 10.38 29.40
CA MET A 181 -69.53 11.01 29.05
C MET A 181 -70.74 10.16 29.42
N ASP A 182 -70.61 8.84 29.60
CA ASP A 182 -71.73 7.93 29.83
C ASP A 182 -71.68 7.29 31.24
N SER A 183 -72.73 7.52 32.02
CA SER A 183 -72.68 7.37 33.50
C SER A 183 -72.95 5.93 33.99
N SER A 184 -72.39 4.95 33.28
CA SER A 184 -72.47 3.52 33.57
C SER A 184 -71.28 3.05 34.44
N ALA A 185 -71.57 2.32 35.51
CA ALA A 185 -70.57 1.81 36.44
C ALA A 185 -69.90 0.48 35.98
N GLN A 186 -70.42 -0.14 34.92
CA GLN A 186 -70.16 -1.56 34.62
C GLN A 186 -68.95 -1.78 33.70
N GLU A 187 -68.42 -0.73 33.07
CA GLU A 187 -67.29 -0.80 32.11
C GLU A 187 -65.91 -0.52 32.75
N ASN A 188 -65.87 0.00 33.98
CA ASN A 188 -64.62 0.33 34.69
C ASN A 188 -63.64 -0.85 34.81
N GLU A 189 -64.14 -2.09 34.97
CA GLU A 189 -63.28 -3.28 35.04
C GLU A 189 -62.59 -3.58 33.69
N GLN A 190 -63.20 -3.19 32.58
CA GLN A 190 -62.64 -3.37 31.24
C GLN A 190 -61.56 -2.33 30.94
N LEU A 191 -61.78 -1.05 31.30
CA LEU A 191 -60.72 -0.04 31.21
C LEU A 191 -59.52 -0.37 32.11
N GLN A 192 -59.74 -0.85 33.34
CA GLN A 192 -58.63 -1.27 34.22
C GLN A 192 -57.84 -2.44 33.62
N LYS A 193 -58.48 -3.39 32.92
CA LYS A 193 -57.79 -4.47 32.20
C LYS A 193 -56.96 -3.94 31.04
N MET A 194 -57.49 -3.01 30.24
CA MET A 194 -56.74 -2.36 29.16
C MET A 194 -55.53 -1.58 29.70
N LEU A 195 -55.69 -0.83 30.78
CA LEU A 195 -54.60 -0.07 31.42
C LEU A 195 -53.51 -1.01 31.98
N ASN A 196 -53.89 -2.15 32.56
CA ASN A 196 -52.94 -3.15 33.07
C ASN A 196 -52.13 -3.82 31.94
N GLU A 197 -52.76 -4.13 30.80
CA GLU A 197 -52.03 -4.66 29.63
C GLU A 197 -51.17 -3.59 28.96
N LEU A 198 -51.59 -2.31 28.95
CA LEU A 198 -50.76 -1.19 28.50
C LEU A 198 -49.52 -0.99 29.38
N ASP A 199 -49.66 -1.03 30.71
CA ASP A 199 -48.53 -1.00 31.66
C ASP A 199 -47.55 -2.17 31.44
N LYS A 200 -48.07 -3.38 31.26
CA LYS A 200 -47.29 -4.58 30.93
C LYS A 200 -46.56 -4.44 29.59
N CYS A 201 -47.19 -3.86 28.56
CA CYS A 201 -46.54 -3.58 27.27
C CYS A 201 -45.47 -2.48 27.39
N LYS A 202 -45.75 -1.36 28.07
CA LYS A 202 -44.75 -0.31 28.40
C LYS A 202 -43.55 -0.92 29.15
N LYS A 203 -43.78 -1.83 30.10
CA LYS A 203 -42.72 -2.54 30.85
C LYS A 203 -41.91 -3.51 30.00
N SER A 204 -42.55 -4.29 29.12
CA SER A 204 -41.86 -5.18 28.18
C SER A 204 -40.94 -4.38 27.26
N PHE A 205 -41.49 -3.36 26.61
CA PHE A 205 -40.76 -2.55 25.63
C PHE A 205 -39.55 -1.83 26.24
N LEU A 206 -39.69 -1.25 27.45
CA LEU A 206 -38.55 -0.67 28.18
C LEU A 206 -37.49 -1.71 28.57
N SER A 207 -37.86 -2.98 28.75
CA SER A 207 -36.92 -4.08 28.95
C SER A 207 -36.24 -4.50 27.65
N GLU A 208 -37.00 -4.56 26.54
CA GLU A 208 -36.47 -4.81 25.20
C GLU A 208 -35.43 -3.75 24.82
N VAL A 209 -35.71 -2.46 25.04
CA VAL A 209 -34.75 -1.36 24.84
C VAL A 209 -33.48 -1.56 25.68
N SER A 210 -33.59 -1.95 26.95
CA SER A 210 -32.39 -2.25 27.76
C SER A 210 -31.55 -3.34 27.12
N THR A 211 -32.16 -4.46 26.72
CA THR A 211 -31.43 -5.57 26.06
C THR A 211 -30.81 -5.17 24.72
N MET A 212 -31.41 -4.21 23.99
CA MET A 212 -30.81 -3.65 22.79
C MET A 212 -29.57 -2.82 23.10
N LEU A 213 -29.58 -2.03 24.19
CA LEU A 213 -28.39 -1.30 24.65
C LEU A 213 -27.31 -2.23 25.23
N ASP A 214 -27.68 -3.42 25.71
CA ASP A 214 -26.74 -4.49 26.08
C ASP A 214 -26.07 -5.10 24.83
N CYS A 215 -26.86 -5.46 23.82
CA CYS A 215 -26.33 -5.92 22.52
C CYS A 215 -25.45 -4.86 21.85
N ALA A 216 -25.90 -3.60 21.79
CA ALA A 216 -25.17 -2.50 21.19
C ALA A 216 -23.82 -2.24 21.87
N ALA A 217 -23.78 -2.32 23.21
CA ALA A 217 -22.52 -2.17 23.96
C ALA A 217 -21.53 -3.30 23.65
N SER A 218 -22.00 -4.55 23.57
CA SER A 218 -21.16 -5.70 23.22
C SER A 218 -20.67 -5.66 21.77
N LEU A 219 -21.52 -5.32 20.82
CA LEU A 219 -21.14 -5.09 19.42
C LEU A 219 -20.13 -3.95 19.27
N SER A 220 -20.35 -2.84 19.99
CA SER A 220 -19.44 -1.69 19.98
C SER A 220 -18.06 -2.03 20.57
N SER A 221 -17.97 -2.91 21.58
CA SER A 221 -16.66 -3.32 22.10
C SER A 221 -15.90 -4.16 21.07
N THR A 222 -16.49 -5.22 20.50
CA THR A 222 -15.81 -6.00 19.44
C THR A 222 -15.39 -5.11 18.26
N LEU A 223 -16.26 -4.20 17.80
CA LEU A 223 -15.95 -3.34 16.66
C LEU A 223 -14.87 -2.28 16.94
N ILE A 224 -14.79 -1.74 18.16
CA ILE A 224 -13.88 -0.62 18.50
C ILE A 224 -12.55 -1.12 19.12
N ASP A 225 -12.62 -2.17 19.93
CA ASP A 225 -11.52 -2.65 20.79
C ASP A 225 -10.78 -3.86 20.19
N GLU A 226 -11.35 -4.53 19.18
CA GLU A 226 -10.73 -5.63 18.43
C GLU A 226 -10.55 -5.17 16.97
N GLU A 227 -11.59 -5.26 16.14
CA GLU A 227 -11.58 -5.05 14.68
C GLU A 227 -10.93 -3.73 14.23
N LEU A 228 -11.27 -2.61 14.89
CA LEU A 228 -10.72 -1.29 14.58
C LEU A 228 -9.26 -1.13 15.03
N LEU A 229 -8.81 -1.85 16.07
CA LEU A 229 -7.41 -1.83 16.49
C LEU A 229 -6.56 -2.65 15.52
N ASP A 230 -7.05 -3.81 15.08
CA ASP A 230 -6.37 -4.65 14.10
C ASP A 230 -6.32 -4.01 12.71
N TRP A 231 -7.37 -3.29 12.28
CA TRP A 231 -7.28 -2.44 11.08
C TRP A 231 -6.25 -1.31 11.23
N LYS A 232 -6.17 -0.63 12.39
CA LYS A 232 -5.12 0.37 12.64
C LYS A 232 -3.72 -0.25 12.60
N ARG A 233 -3.56 -1.50 13.06
CA ARG A 233 -2.30 -2.23 13.04
C ARG A 233 -1.91 -2.68 11.61
N ARG A 234 -2.87 -3.15 10.81
CA ARG A 234 -2.70 -3.40 9.37
C ARG A 234 -2.33 -2.12 8.62
N GLN A 235 -3.01 -1.01 8.88
CA GLN A 235 -2.65 0.29 8.29
C GLN A 235 -1.21 0.70 8.65
N GLN A 236 -0.81 0.54 9.92
CA GLN A 236 0.55 0.86 10.38
C GLN A 236 1.63 0.01 9.68
N LYS A 237 1.37 -1.28 9.43
CA LYS A 237 2.21 -2.17 8.61
C LYS A 237 2.21 -1.78 7.12
N SER A 238 1.04 -1.51 6.54
CA SER A 238 0.88 -1.11 5.14
C SER A 238 1.60 0.21 4.83
N CYS A 239 1.60 1.17 5.78
CA CYS A 239 2.42 2.39 5.71
C CYS A 239 3.94 2.15 5.68
N ILE A 240 4.43 0.92 5.87
CA ILE A 240 5.82 0.52 5.65
C ILE A 240 5.98 -0.58 4.58
N GLY A 241 5.00 -0.72 3.69
CA GLY A 241 5.05 -1.56 2.49
C GLY A 241 4.49 -2.98 2.66
N ALA A 242 3.82 -3.29 3.77
CA ALA A 242 3.16 -4.58 3.93
C ALA A 242 1.98 -4.71 2.93
N PRO A 243 1.78 -5.87 2.30
CA PRO A 243 0.65 -6.14 1.40
C PRO A 243 -0.66 -6.42 2.15
N ASP A 244 -0.88 -5.76 3.30
CA ASP A 244 -2.10 -5.87 4.10
C ASP A 244 -3.23 -5.05 3.46
N ASP A 245 -4.45 -5.60 3.37
CA ASP A 245 -5.62 -4.80 3.01
C ASP A 245 -5.97 -3.81 4.12
N THR A 246 -6.10 -2.54 3.73
CA THR A 246 -6.49 -1.41 4.58
C THR A 246 -7.85 -0.81 4.20
N SER A 247 -8.64 -1.49 3.37
CA SER A 247 -10.00 -1.05 3.00
C SER A 247 -10.86 -0.80 4.24
N LEU A 248 -11.50 0.38 4.30
CA LEU A 248 -12.46 0.72 5.36
C LEU A 248 -13.87 0.19 5.08
N GLN A 249 -14.17 -0.30 3.87
CA GLN A 249 -15.55 -0.58 3.43
C GLN A 249 -16.34 -1.50 4.37
N GLN A 250 -15.69 -2.55 4.91
CA GLN A 250 -16.35 -3.48 5.83
C GLN A 250 -16.56 -2.87 7.22
N LEU A 251 -15.59 -2.10 7.73
CA LEU A 251 -15.75 -1.35 8.98
C LEU A 251 -16.83 -0.28 8.85
N GLU A 252 -16.82 0.52 7.78
CA GLU A 252 -17.82 1.56 7.47
C GLU A 252 -19.23 0.96 7.40
N LYS A 253 -19.40 -0.19 6.72
CA LYS A 253 -20.64 -0.99 6.70
C LYS A 253 -21.08 -1.46 8.10
N TRP A 254 -20.17 -1.84 8.99
CA TRP A 254 -20.50 -2.29 10.35
C TRP A 254 -20.84 -1.14 11.30
N PHE A 255 -20.01 -0.09 11.32
CA PHE A 255 -20.24 1.14 12.07
C PHE A 255 -21.59 1.75 11.69
N THR A 256 -21.87 1.90 10.39
CA THR A 256 -23.12 2.50 9.89
C THR A 256 -24.35 1.71 10.34
N GLN A 257 -24.37 0.39 10.18
CA GLN A 257 -25.53 -0.42 10.60
C GLN A 257 -25.80 -0.41 12.10
N ILE A 258 -24.75 -0.35 12.95
CA ILE A 258 -24.95 -0.22 14.41
C ILE A 258 -25.45 1.19 14.74
N ILE A 259 -24.89 2.24 14.11
CA ILE A 259 -25.33 3.63 14.27
C ILE A 259 -26.80 3.81 13.85
N GLU A 260 -27.22 3.26 12.71
CA GLU A 260 -28.62 3.22 12.25
C GLU A 260 -29.55 2.63 13.32
N CYS A 261 -29.23 1.45 13.83
CA CYS A 261 -30.05 0.76 14.83
C CYS A 261 -30.08 1.53 16.17
N MET A 262 -28.99 2.24 16.52
CA MET A 262 -28.96 3.11 17.69
C MET A 262 -29.82 4.37 17.51
N PHE A 263 -29.89 4.94 16.30
CA PHE A 263 -30.86 6.01 15.99
C PHE A 263 -32.31 5.51 16.02
N GLN A 264 -32.59 4.28 15.58
CA GLN A 264 -33.92 3.68 15.76
C GLN A 264 -34.28 3.56 17.25
N ILE A 265 -33.35 3.12 18.10
CA ILE A 265 -33.56 3.09 19.57
C ILE A 265 -33.78 4.52 20.13
N GLN A 266 -33.12 5.54 19.58
CA GLN A 266 -33.37 6.94 19.96
C GLN A 266 -34.80 7.36 19.61
N LYS A 267 -35.27 7.07 18.39
CA LYS A 267 -36.66 7.33 17.95
C LYS A 267 -37.67 6.59 18.84
N PHE A 268 -37.40 5.34 19.23
CA PHE A 268 -38.27 4.61 20.16
C PHE A 268 -38.33 5.28 21.54
N LEU A 269 -37.21 5.78 22.08
CA LEU A 269 -37.19 6.52 23.36
C LEU A 269 -37.86 7.90 23.25
N GLN A 270 -37.73 8.59 22.11
CA GLN A 270 -38.48 9.82 21.82
C GLN A 270 -39.99 9.52 21.84
N LYS A 271 -40.44 8.53 21.06
CA LYS A 271 -41.84 8.14 20.92
C LYS A 271 -42.50 7.68 22.22
N LEU A 272 -41.78 6.94 23.07
CA LEU A 272 -42.25 6.63 24.43
C LEU A 272 -42.50 7.89 25.28
N GLY A 273 -41.77 8.98 25.02
CA GLY A 273 -42.01 10.29 25.63
C GLY A 273 -43.38 10.86 25.25
N GLU A 274 -43.65 10.97 23.95
CA GLU A 274 -44.96 11.41 23.43
C GLU A 274 -46.11 10.58 24.02
N LEU A 275 -45.93 9.26 24.12
CA LEU A 275 -46.93 8.36 24.71
C LEU A 275 -47.10 8.59 26.23
N ALA A 276 -46.04 8.90 26.97
CA ALA A 276 -46.14 9.27 28.38
C ALA A 276 -46.75 10.67 28.60
N GLU A 277 -46.58 11.59 27.65
CA GLU A 277 -47.23 12.91 27.64
C GLU A 277 -48.73 12.81 27.30
N LYS A 278 -49.10 11.95 26.33
CA LYS A 278 -50.50 11.60 26.04
C LYS A 278 -51.20 10.99 27.26
N ILE A 279 -50.64 9.92 27.85
CA ILE A 279 -51.23 9.16 28.96
C ILE A 279 -50.16 8.67 29.95
N THR A 280 -50.28 9.12 31.20
CA THR A 280 -49.48 8.67 32.34
C THR A 280 -50.38 8.33 33.55
N TYR A 281 -49.84 7.60 34.52
CA TYR A 281 -50.56 7.13 35.71
C TYR A 281 -49.59 6.88 36.88
N ALA A 282 -50.14 6.62 38.06
CA ALA A 282 -49.37 6.34 39.26
C ALA A 282 -48.45 5.12 39.05
N ARG A 283 -47.13 5.35 39.09
CA ARG A 283 -46.06 4.37 38.80
C ARG A 283 -45.93 3.93 37.33
N ASP A 284 -46.29 4.80 36.37
CA ASP A 284 -45.90 4.59 34.96
C ASP A 284 -44.38 4.38 34.85
N PRO A 285 -43.91 3.32 34.15
CA PRO A 285 -42.50 2.99 34.06
C PRO A 285 -41.69 3.94 33.16
N ILE A 286 -42.32 4.67 32.23
CA ILE A 286 -41.61 5.48 31.22
C ILE A 286 -40.88 6.67 31.86
N PRO A 287 -41.53 7.57 32.65
CA PRO A 287 -40.83 8.73 33.22
C PRO A 287 -39.67 8.34 34.13
N VAL A 288 -39.73 7.15 34.75
CA VAL A 288 -38.71 6.63 35.66
C VAL A 288 -37.55 5.97 34.91
N LYS A 289 -37.81 5.23 33.82
CA LYS A 289 -36.77 4.47 33.09
C LYS A 289 -36.20 5.18 31.86
N LYS A 290 -36.97 6.03 31.16
CA LYS A 290 -36.50 6.70 29.93
C LYS A 290 -35.17 7.47 30.14
N PRO A 291 -34.99 8.29 31.20
CA PRO A 291 -33.77 9.09 31.33
C PRO A 291 -32.48 8.27 31.43
N SER A 292 -32.49 7.14 32.13
CA SER A 292 -31.30 6.29 32.29
C SER A 292 -30.99 5.47 31.03
N LEU A 293 -32.02 5.01 30.31
CA LEU A 293 -31.86 4.36 29.00
C LEU A 293 -31.32 5.35 27.96
N GLN A 294 -31.82 6.59 27.97
CA GLN A 294 -31.41 7.64 27.04
C GLN A 294 -29.96 8.09 27.28
N SER A 295 -29.57 8.39 28.53
CA SER A 295 -28.18 8.72 28.86
C SER A 295 -27.19 7.59 28.52
N ARG A 296 -27.60 6.32 28.68
CA ARG A 296 -26.82 5.16 28.25
C ARG A 296 -26.67 5.10 26.73
N LEU A 297 -27.74 5.34 25.98
CA LEU A 297 -27.72 5.39 24.51
C LEU A 297 -26.77 6.50 24.01
N GLU A 298 -26.92 7.72 24.52
CA GLU A 298 -26.09 8.89 24.18
C GLU A 298 -24.60 8.62 24.46
N THR A 299 -24.28 7.97 25.58
CA THR A 299 -22.91 7.57 25.94
C THR A 299 -22.32 6.59 24.93
N LEU A 300 -23.06 5.54 24.57
CA LEU A 300 -22.61 4.53 23.60
C LEU A 300 -22.48 5.13 22.19
N LEU A 301 -23.45 5.94 21.76
CA LEU A 301 -23.46 6.57 20.44
C LEU A 301 -22.29 7.57 20.30
N THR A 302 -22.00 8.34 21.36
CA THR A 302 -20.83 9.22 21.43
C THR A 302 -19.51 8.44 21.33
N ARG A 303 -19.39 7.28 22.00
CA ARG A 303 -18.21 6.40 21.88
C ARG A 303 -18.05 5.89 20.44
N LEU A 304 -19.14 5.42 19.84
CA LEU A 304 -19.15 4.80 18.51
C LEU A 304 -18.78 5.83 17.42
N ILE A 305 -19.45 6.99 17.39
CA ILE A 305 -19.18 8.07 16.42
C ILE A 305 -17.75 8.62 16.58
N LYS A 306 -17.25 8.82 17.81
CA LYS A 306 -15.86 9.27 18.04
C LYS A 306 -14.82 8.23 17.61
N SER A 307 -15.17 6.94 17.62
CA SER A 307 -14.27 5.86 17.21
C SER A 307 -14.24 5.66 15.70
N ALA A 308 -15.35 5.96 15.01
CA ALA A 308 -15.43 5.95 13.55
C ALA A 308 -14.57 7.05 12.88
N PHE A 309 -14.23 8.13 13.60
CA PHE A 309 -13.42 9.23 13.05
C PHE A 309 -11.93 8.85 13.00
N VAL A 310 -11.51 8.27 11.88
CA VAL A 310 -10.15 7.75 11.64
C VAL A 310 -9.41 8.54 10.55
N VAL A 311 -8.08 8.41 10.54
CA VAL A 311 -7.24 8.84 9.42
C VAL A 311 -7.18 7.68 8.43
N GLU A 312 -7.90 7.75 7.31
CA GLU A 312 -7.87 6.73 6.23
C GLU A 312 -6.49 6.63 5.58
N THR A 313 -5.90 7.77 5.24
CA THR A 313 -4.61 7.87 4.56
C THR A 313 -3.65 8.69 5.40
N GLN A 314 -2.54 8.07 5.83
CA GLN A 314 -1.53 8.75 6.65
C GLN A 314 -0.77 9.82 5.82
N PRO A 315 -0.25 10.91 6.43
CA PRO A 315 0.30 12.04 5.69
C PRO A 315 1.47 11.69 4.76
N PHE A 316 1.36 12.04 3.47
CA PHE A 316 2.36 11.80 2.43
C PHE A 316 2.53 13.01 1.49
N LEU A 317 3.62 13.07 0.72
CA LEU A 317 4.10 14.29 0.03
C LEU A 317 3.66 14.43 -1.45
N TYR A 318 2.35 14.36 -1.76
CA TYR A 318 1.83 14.63 -3.11
C TYR A 318 0.55 15.50 -3.13
N LYS A 319 0.17 16.02 -4.32
CA LYS A 319 -0.93 17.00 -4.55
C LYS A 319 -1.99 16.50 -5.53
N VAL A 320 -3.28 16.75 -5.27
CA VAL A 320 -4.43 16.58 -6.19
C VAL A 320 -5.53 17.64 -5.87
N ASN A 321 -6.49 17.90 -6.78
CA ASN A 321 -7.48 19.02 -6.72
C ASN A 321 -8.78 18.75 -5.89
N GLU A 322 -9.41 19.81 -5.37
CA GLU A 322 -10.42 19.79 -4.30
C GLU A 322 -11.92 19.77 -4.74
N LEU A 323 -12.83 19.38 -3.82
CA LEU A 323 -14.31 19.45 -3.90
C LEU A 323 -14.93 19.85 -2.53
N ASN A 324 -16.27 19.98 -2.41
CA ASN A 324 -16.95 20.81 -1.40
C ASN A 324 -18.15 20.19 -0.59
N HIS A 325 -18.34 20.76 0.63
CA HIS A 325 -19.56 20.93 1.45
C HIS A 325 -19.93 20.01 2.65
N VAL A 326 -20.30 20.72 3.75
CA VAL A 326 -20.77 20.36 5.12
C VAL A 326 -19.80 19.63 6.09
N MET A 327 -19.76 20.09 7.35
CA MET A 327 -18.86 19.69 8.47
C MET A 327 -17.36 20.00 8.25
N LYS A 328 -16.77 20.88 9.09
CA LYS A 328 -15.34 21.26 8.98
C LYS A 328 -14.46 20.47 9.96
N VAL A 329 -13.55 19.67 9.42
CA VAL A 329 -12.37 19.15 10.14
C VAL A 329 -11.30 20.25 10.21
N ALA A 330 -10.50 20.28 11.27
CA ALA A 330 -9.36 21.19 11.43
C ALA A 330 -8.06 20.41 11.67
N VAL A 331 -6.94 20.88 11.12
CA VAL A 331 -5.61 20.27 11.29
C VAL A 331 -4.71 21.17 12.11
N SER A 332 -4.13 20.62 13.18
CA SER A 332 -3.08 21.22 14.01
C SER A 332 -1.91 20.25 14.20
N VAL A 333 -0.76 20.76 14.62
CA VAL A 333 0.42 19.96 14.99
C VAL A 333 0.90 20.38 16.37
N ASP A 334 0.29 19.79 17.40
CA ASP A 334 0.67 20.06 18.79
C ASP A 334 1.86 19.22 19.25
N ASN A 335 2.85 19.92 19.81
CA ASN A 335 3.95 19.30 20.53
C ASN A 335 4.03 19.84 21.96
N THR A 336 3.53 19.03 22.89
CA THR A 336 3.46 19.27 24.33
C THR A 336 4.72 18.84 25.08
N VAL A 337 5.69 18.20 24.41
CA VAL A 337 6.92 17.70 25.05
C VAL A 337 7.98 18.81 25.11
N ASN A 338 8.37 19.20 26.32
CA ASN A 338 9.42 20.19 26.54
C ASN A 338 10.76 19.74 25.90
N GLY A 339 11.45 20.69 25.26
CA GLY A 339 12.73 20.47 24.57
C GLY A 339 12.62 20.05 23.10
N PHE A 340 11.44 19.68 22.60
CA PHE A 340 11.25 19.32 21.20
C PHE A 340 10.98 20.54 20.31
N ARG A 341 11.30 20.42 19.00
CA ARG A 341 10.88 21.39 17.97
C ARG A 341 9.35 21.46 17.88
N LYS A 342 8.84 22.65 17.57
CA LYS A 342 7.41 22.93 17.33
C LYS A 342 7.22 23.46 15.92
N PHE A 343 6.07 23.17 15.30
CA PHE A 343 5.81 23.49 13.90
C PHE A 343 4.42 24.08 13.74
N ASN A 344 4.33 25.19 13.02
CA ASN A 344 3.06 25.71 12.55
C ASN A 344 2.69 24.99 11.24
N VAL A 345 1.43 24.55 11.14
CA VAL A 345 0.85 24.14 9.87
C VAL A 345 0.44 25.39 9.10
N LEU A 346 0.67 25.39 7.79
CA LEU A 346 0.28 26.42 6.83
C LEU A 346 -0.50 25.77 5.67
N GLY A 347 -1.39 26.53 5.02
CA GLY A 347 -2.28 26.03 3.98
C GLY A 347 -3.74 25.96 4.46
N THR A 348 -4.53 25.07 3.87
CA THR A 348 -5.97 24.91 4.17
C THR A 348 -6.18 24.19 5.51
N LEU A 349 -6.07 24.94 6.62
CA LEU A 349 -6.15 24.38 7.99
C LEU A 349 -7.52 23.84 8.38
N THR A 350 -8.60 24.31 7.75
CA THR A 350 -9.95 23.74 7.92
C THR A 350 -10.47 23.27 6.59
N LYS A 351 -10.89 22.01 6.49
CA LYS A 351 -11.49 21.46 5.28
C LYS A 351 -12.77 20.70 5.58
N THR A 352 -13.64 20.67 4.59
CA THR A 352 -15.00 20.18 4.70
C THR A 352 -15.06 18.68 4.40
N LEU A 353 -15.91 17.95 5.11
CA LEU A 353 -16.03 16.49 5.04
C LEU A 353 -17.13 16.13 4.03
N ASN A 354 -16.69 15.75 2.84
CA ASN A 354 -17.56 15.62 1.68
C ASN A 354 -17.93 14.15 1.44
N MET A 355 -19.06 13.92 0.77
CA MET A 355 -19.31 12.62 0.13
C MET A 355 -18.42 12.52 -1.12
N THR A 356 -17.62 11.46 -1.23
CA THR A 356 -16.71 11.28 -2.37
C THR A 356 -17.35 10.46 -3.49
N GLU A 357 -17.07 10.82 -4.75
CA GLU A 357 -17.52 10.09 -5.96
C GLU A 357 -16.81 8.73 -6.17
N ARG A 358 -16.30 8.12 -5.10
CA ARG A 358 -15.92 6.70 -5.13
C ARG A 358 -17.19 5.87 -5.32
N MET A 359 -17.08 4.74 -6.02
CA MET A 359 -18.20 3.83 -6.34
C MET A 359 -18.97 3.29 -5.12
N THR A 360 -18.48 3.50 -3.88
CA THR A 360 -19.12 3.09 -2.62
C THR A 360 -19.56 4.26 -1.72
N GLY A 361 -19.32 5.53 -2.10
CA GLY A 361 -19.80 6.72 -1.39
C GLY A 361 -19.32 6.88 0.06
N GLY A 362 -18.04 7.19 0.26
CA GLY A 362 -17.45 7.41 1.59
C GLY A 362 -17.43 8.87 2.03
N MET A 363 -17.60 9.11 3.34
CA MET A 363 -17.63 10.45 3.99
C MET A 363 -16.21 10.89 4.42
N VAL A 364 -15.54 11.74 3.62
CA VAL A 364 -14.07 11.97 3.75
C VAL A 364 -13.68 13.46 3.68
N ALA A 365 -12.71 13.87 4.51
CA ALA A 365 -12.09 15.20 4.49
C ALA A 365 -10.60 15.12 4.10
N ASP A 366 -10.29 15.27 2.80
CA ASP A 366 -8.94 15.09 2.25
C ASP A 366 -8.12 16.41 2.21
N PHE A 367 -7.12 16.54 3.09
CA PHE A 367 -6.29 17.74 3.22
C PHE A 367 -5.08 17.76 2.26
N ARG A 368 -5.14 18.62 1.24
CA ARG A 368 -4.00 18.91 0.35
C ARG A 368 -3.34 20.25 0.71
N HIS A 369 -2.13 20.45 0.17
CA HIS A 369 -1.35 21.69 0.25
C HIS A 369 -0.95 22.15 1.66
N LEU A 370 -1.01 21.25 2.65
CA LEU A 370 -0.44 21.49 3.98
C LEU A 370 1.09 21.62 3.89
N THR A 371 1.65 22.61 4.59
CA THR A 371 3.09 22.86 4.69
C THR A 371 3.47 23.10 6.14
N LEU A 372 4.60 22.53 6.62
CA LEU A 372 5.09 22.74 7.98
C LEU A 372 6.18 23.82 8.01
N LYS A 373 6.17 24.67 9.05
CA LYS A 373 7.18 25.70 9.28
C LYS A 373 7.62 25.72 10.75
N ASP A 374 8.93 25.69 11.00
CA ASP A 374 9.51 25.75 12.35
C ASP A 374 8.99 26.98 13.12
N GLN A 375 8.40 26.74 14.28
CA GLN A 375 7.81 27.75 15.16
C GLN A 375 8.88 28.29 16.13
N LYS A 376 9.39 29.50 15.86
CA LYS A 376 10.31 30.20 16.78
C LYS A 376 9.56 30.79 17.99
N ALA A 377 9.15 29.90 18.90
CA ALA A 377 8.57 30.13 20.22
C ALA A 377 7.27 30.96 20.30
N GLY A 378 6.25 30.39 20.97
CA GLY A 378 5.05 31.10 21.43
C GLY A 378 3.75 30.69 20.73
N GLY A 379 2.75 30.33 21.54
CA GLY A 379 1.42 29.90 21.09
C GLY A 379 1.26 28.38 20.98
N GLY A 380 0.21 27.85 21.61
CA GLY A 380 -0.34 26.52 21.37
C GLY A 380 -1.86 26.67 21.20
N GLY A 381 -2.44 26.03 20.20
CA GLY A 381 -3.86 26.18 19.85
C GLY A 381 -4.62 24.89 20.11
N LYS A 382 -5.58 24.91 21.03
CA LYS A 382 -6.26 23.71 21.52
C LYS A 382 -7.32 23.21 20.53
N GLY A 383 -7.14 22.01 20.00
CA GLY A 383 -8.16 21.27 19.22
C GLY A 383 -9.31 20.75 20.09
N ILE A 384 -10.39 20.33 19.44
CA ILE A 384 -11.54 19.61 20.02
C ILE A 384 -11.97 18.53 19.02
N ASN A 385 -12.25 17.32 19.53
CA ASN A 385 -12.46 16.05 18.79
C ASN A 385 -11.19 15.53 18.07
N ASP A 386 -10.23 15.06 18.88
CA ASP A 386 -8.88 14.73 18.44
C ASP A 386 -8.73 13.26 17.98
N THR A 387 -8.84 13.01 16.68
CA THR A 387 -8.15 11.87 16.04
C THR A 387 -6.74 12.30 15.61
N SER A 388 -5.79 11.38 15.52
CA SER A 388 -4.40 11.72 15.19
C SER A 388 -3.79 10.74 14.20
N SER A 389 -2.96 11.24 13.30
CA SER A 389 -2.08 10.41 12.46
C SER A 389 -1.11 9.59 13.32
N LEU A 390 -0.43 8.64 12.67
CA LEU A 390 0.82 8.08 13.20
C LEU A 390 1.87 9.21 13.38
N PRO A 391 2.91 9.02 14.23
CA PRO A 391 3.93 10.03 14.46
C PRO A 391 4.82 10.19 13.23
N PHE A 392 4.80 11.37 12.63
CA PHE A 392 5.60 11.72 11.45
C PHE A 392 6.90 12.42 11.85
N ILE A 393 7.90 12.37 10.96
CA ILE A 393 9.24 12.91 11.19
C ILE A 393 9.47 14.13 10.29
N VAL A 394 9.69 15.30 10.90
CA VAL A 394 9.97 16.54 10.16
C VAL A 394 11.46 16.67 9.86
N ILE A 395 11.84 16.36 8.63
CA ILE A 395 13.17 16.65 8.09
C ILE A 395 13.28 18.11 7.62
N SER A 396 14.50 18.64 7.66
CA SER A 396 14.86 19.98 7.18
C SER A 396 15.68 19.93 5.87
N ASN A 397 16.15 18.75 5.46
CA ASN A 397 16.85 18.52 4.20
C ASN A 397 16.60 17.08 3.71
N VAL A 398 16.55 16.87 2.39
CA VAL A 398 16.39 15.54 1.75
C VAL A 398 17.49 14.55 2.18
N SER A 399 18.70 15.02 2.51
CA SER A 399 19.79 14.20 3.06
C SER A 399 19.43 13.46 4.36
N GLN A 400 18.40 13.91 5.07
CA GLN A 400 17.89 13.27 6.28
C GLN A 400 16.84 12.18 6.00
N GLN A 401 16.31 12.08 4.78
CA GLN A 401 15.22 11.17 4.40
C GLN A 401 15.55 9.71 4.68
N GLN A 402 16.78 9.26 4.38
CA GLN A 402 17.26 7.90 4.66
C GLN A 402 17.15 7.57 6.16
N SER A 403 17.60 8.47 7.05
CA SER A 403 17.55 8.26 8.51
C SER A 403 16.13 8.43 9.08
N ALA A 404 15.31 9.28 8.46
CA ALA A 404 13.90 9.41 8.80
C ALA A 404 13.11 8.13 8.44
N TRP A 405 13.33 7.55 7.25
CA TRP A 405 12.65 6.32 6.85
C TRP A 405 13.01 5.15 7.76
N ALA A 406 14.28 4.96 8.12
CA ALA A 406 14.71 3.98 9.12
C ALA A 406 13.92 4.09 10.44
N SER A 407 13.61 5.31 10.86
CA SER A 407 12.86 5.60 12.08
C SER A 407 11.36 5.34 11.92
N VAL A 408 10.77 5.64 10.75
CA VAL A 408 9.38 5.26 10.43
C VAL A 408 9.22 3.74 10.41
N LEU A 409 10.13 3.02 9.74
CA LEU A 409 10.19 1.56 9.72
C LEU A 409 10.18 0.97 11.13
N TRP A 410 11.10 1.40 11.99
CA TRP A 410 11.25 0.86 13.34
C TRP A 410 10.07 1.18 14.26
N PHE A 411 9.53 2.41 14.18
CA PHE A 411 8.36 2.81 14.95
C PHE A 411 7.12 2.01 14.52
N ASN A 412 6.84 1.92 13.22
CA ASN A 412 5.64 1.25 12.72
C ASN A 412 5.71 -0.27 12.93
N MET A 413 6.89 -0.89 12.82
CA MET A 413 7.00 -2.32 13.04
C MET A 413 6.87 -2.70 14.53
N LEU A 414 7.37 -1.88 15.47
CA LEU A 414 7.44 -2.26 16.90
C LEU A 414 6.49 -1.53 17.86
N SER A 415 6.01 -0.31 17.55
CA SER A 415 5.18 0.44 18.50
C SER A 415 3.72 0.02 18.45
N SER A 416 3.21 -0.57 19.53
CA SER A 416 1.79 -0.85 19.74
C SER A 416 0.98 0.40 20.11
N ASP A 417 1.63 1.45 20.65
CA ASP A 417 1.01 2.76 20.87
C ASP A 417 1.30 3.69 19.67
N PRO A 418 0.29 4.08 18.87
CA PRO A 418 0.46 5.03 17.76
C PRO A 418 0.68 6.47 18.23
N LYS A 419 0.58 6.79 19.53
CA LYS A 419 0.78 8.13 20.10
C LYS A 419 2.12 8.30 20.83
N ASN A 420 2.97 7.28 20.86
CA ASN A 420 4.25 7.29 21.60
C ASN A 420 5.33 8.18 20.96
N LYS A 421 5.23 9.50 21.17
CA LYS A 421 6.22 10.51 20.74
C LYS A 421 7.62 10.35 21.38
N LYS A 422 7.79 9.41 22.32
CA LYS A 422 9.03 9.13 23.06
C LYS A 422 9.63 7.74 22.79
N PHE A 423 9.13 7.03 21.78
CA PHE A 423 9.55 5.66 21.44
C PHE A 423 11.08 5.47 21.35
N PHE A 424 11.82 6.47 20.86
CA PHE A 424 13.28 6.41 20.73
C PHE A 424 14.08 6.67 22.01
N ASP A 425 13.44 7.12 23.11
CA ASP A 425 14.10 7.30 24.41
C ASP A 425 14.53 5.93 24.99
N ASN A 426 13.72 4.88 24.79
CA ASN A 426 13.96 3.49 25.18
C ASN A 426 13.60 2.55 24.01
N CYS A 427 14.32 2.70 22.88
CA CYS A 427 13.96 2.02 21.64
C CYS A 427 14.14 0.49 21.73
N PRO A 428 13.09 -0.32 21.48
CA PRO A 428 13.18 -1.78 21.52
C PRO A 428 14.02 -2.35 20.36
N ALA A 429 14.56 -3.55 20.56
CA ALA A 429 15.17 -4.35 19.50
C ALA A 429 14.09 -5.10 18.71
N ILE A 430 14.32 -5.29 17.40
CA ILE A 430 13.46 -6.08 16.51
C ILE A 430 13.95 -7.53 16.45
N THR A 431 13.03 -8.49 16.39
CA THR A 431 13.37 -9.90 16.12
C THR A 431 13.81 -10.06 14.66
N TRP A 432 14.65 -11.07 14.38
CA TRP A 432 15.06 -11.36 13.01
C TRP A 432 13.88 -11.65 12.08
N THR A 433 12.86 -12.38 12.55
CA THR A 433 11.65 -12.70 11.79
C THR A 433 10.89 -11.44 11.37
N GLN A 434 10.60 -10.54 12.32
CA GLN A 434 9.99 -9.23 12.03
C GLN A 434 10.86 -8.37 11.10
N PHE A 435 12.18 -8.37 11.27
CA PHE A 435 13.07 -7.59 10.42
C PHE A 435 13.13 -8.13 8.98
N GLY A 436 13.17 -9.45 8.81
CA GLY A 436 13.14 -10.11 7.50
C GLY A 436 11.82 -9.88 6.76
N GLU A 437 10.69 -9.96 7.47
CA GLU A 437 9.35 -9.62 6.96
C GLU A 437 9.31 -8.15 6.49
N MET A 438 9.68 -7.22 7.37
CA MET A 438 9.73 -5.77 7.10
C MET A 438 10.67 -5.40 5.93
N LEU A 439 11.80 -6.09 5.80
CA LEU A 439 12.75 -5.88 4.70
C LEU A 439 12.22 -6.46 3.39
N SER A 440 11.56 -7.63 3.43
CA SER A 440 10.89 -8.24 2.27
C SER A 440 9.83 -7.29 1.68
N TRP A 441 9.05 -6.62 2.53
CA TRP A 441 8.11 -5.56 2.14
C TRP A 441 8.77 -4.38 1.42
N GLN A 442 10.00 -3.98 1.79
CA GLN A 442 10.71 -2.91 1.08
C GLN A 442 11.04 -3.32 -0.36
N PHE A 443 11.53 -4.55 -0.56
CA PHE A 443 11.85 -5.07 -1.90
C PHE A 443 10.59 -5.29 -2.75
N LEU A 444 9.50 -5.78 -2.14
CA LEU A 444 8.19 -5.90 -2.79
C LEU A 444 7.70 -4.53 -3.29
N SER A 445 7.80 -3.49 -2.44
CA SER A 445 7.41 -2.10 -2.76
C SER A 445 8.32 -1.38 -3.75
N CYS A 446 9.50 -1.93 -4.06
CA CYS A 446 10.52 -1.29 -4.92
C CYS A 446 10.78 -2.01 -6.25
N GLY A 447 10.25 -3.21 -6.45
CA GLY A 447 10.44 -4.00 -7.67
C GLY A 447 9.52 -5.22 -7.77
N ASN A 448 8.31 -5.13 -7.20
CA ASN A 448 7.22 -6.12 -7.29
C ASN A 448 7.55 -7.56 -6.86
N ARG A 449 8.68 -7.78 -6.16
CA ARG A 449 9.08 -9.07 -5.60
C ARG A 449 9.74 -8.89 -4.23
N GLY A 450 9.29 -9.63 -3.23
CA GLY A 450 9.90 -9.65 -1.89
C GLY A 450 11.22 -10.40 -1.82
N LEU A 451 11.74 -10.59 -0.61
CA LEU A 451 12.88 -11.47 -0.33
C LEU A 451 12.41 -12.91 -0.06
N ASN A 452 13.22 -13.88 -0.50
CA ASN A 452 13.04 -15.30 -0.21
C ASN A 452 13.94 -15.79 0.93
N ASN A 453 13.70 -17.01 1.41
CA ASN A 453 14.43 -17.59 2.55
C ASN A 453 15.95 -17.68 2.29
N ASP A 454 16.38 -18.06 1.07
CA ASP A 454 17.81 -18.14 0.70
C ASP A 454 18.56 -16.79 0.81
N GLN A 455 17.86 -15.70 0.49
CA GLN A 455 18.34 -14.32 0.61
C GLN A 455 18.34 -13.86 2.08
N LEU A 456 17.26 -14.16 2.82
CA LEU A 456 17.13 -13.86 4.24
C LEU A 456 18.18 -14.60 5.06
N ASP A 457 18.38 -15.91 4.87
CA ASP A 457 19.41 -16.69 5.55
C ASP A 457 20.82 -16.14 5.26
N THR A 458 21.08 -15.68 4.04
CA THR A 458 22.36 -15.03 3.70
C THR A 458 22.56 -13.73 4.50
N LEU A 459 21.50 -12.93 4.67
CA LEU A 459 21.52 -11.72 5.50
C LEU A 459 21.65 -12.05 7.00
N ALA A 460 20.99 -13.11 7.48
CA ALA A 460 21.08 -13.59 8.85
C ALA A 460 22.52 -14.02 9.19
N ILE A 461 23.14 -14.82 8.33
CA ILE A 461 24.56 -15.23 8.44
C ILE A 461 25.47 -13.99 8.48
N LYS A 462 25.22 -12.99 7.63
CA LYS A 462 25.99 -11.73 7.62
C LYS A 462 25.85 -10.90 8.91
N LEU A 463 24.74 -11.03 9.63
CA LEU A 463 24.44 -10.25 10.84
C LEU A 463 24.73 -10.96 12.16
N PHE A 464 24.68 -12.29 12.20
CA PHE A 464 24.76 -13.10 13.42
C PHE A 464 25.75 -14.28 13.35
N GLY A 465 26.43 -14.47 12.22
CA GLY A 465 27.20 -15.68 11.92
C GLY A 465 26.30 -16.88 11.62
N GLU A 466 26.91 -18.04 11.39
CA GLU A 466 26.19 -19.29 11.14
C GLU A 466 25.53 -19.81 12.44
N GLN A 467 24.21 -19.99 12.42
CA GLN A 467 23.40 -20.46 13.56
C GLN A 467 22.47 -21.60 13.16
N LYS A 468 21.93 -22.34 14.14
CA LYS A 468 20.95 -23.43 13.91
C LYS A 468 19.52 -22.94 13.68
N SER A 469 19.19 -21.74 14.16
CA SER A 469 17.95 -21.00 13.95
C SER A 469 18.25 -19.53 14.28
N TYR A 470 17.53 -18.61 13.64
CA TYR A 470 17.66 -17.17 13.87
C TYR A 470 16.44 -16.57 14.60
N ASP A 471 15.48 -17.39 15.02
CA ASP A 471 14.17 -16.93 15.53
C ASP A 471 14.29 -16.07 16.80
N ASN A 472 15.29 -16.40 17.64
CA ASN A 472 15.62 -15.66 18.87
C ASN A 472 16.65 -14.54 18.66
N CYS A 473 17.14 -14.32 17.43
CA CYS A 473 18.12 -13.28 17.14
C CYS A 473 17.44 -11.90 17.12
N MET A 474 18.08 -10.92 17.76
CA MET A 474 17.58 -9.55 17.91
C MET A 474 18.54 -8.54 17.28
N ILE A 475 18.01 -7.52 16.59
CA ILE A 475 18.79 -6.39 16.09
C ILE A 475 18.46 -5.16 16.95
N PRO A 476 19.42 -4.60 17.70
CA PRO A 476 19.26 -3.30 18.37
C PRO A 476 19.14 -2.15 17.37
N TRP A 477 18.39 -1.11 17.73
CA TRP A 477 18.27 0.14 16.94
C TRP A 477 19.62 0.77 16.59
N THR A 478 20.61 0.66 17.48
CA THR A 478 21.98 1.14 17.29
C THR A 478 22.70 0.34 16.20
N LYS A 479 22.56 -0.99 16.17
CA LYS A 479 23.12 -1.87 15.12
C LYS A 479 22.51 -1.63 13.75
N PHE A 480 21.25 -1.19 13.70
CA PHE A 480 20.58 -0.84 12.45
C PHE A 480 21.04 0.53 11.88
N THR A 481 21.21 1.55 12.75
CA THR A 481 21.33 2.95 12.31
C THR A 481 22.61 3.70 12.69
N ARG A 482 23.44 3.18 13.60
CA ARG A 482 24.61 3.91 14.17
C ARG A 482 25.92 3.12 14.08
N GLU A 483 25.90 1.83 14.38
CA GLU A 483 27.07 0.96 14.31
C GLU A 483 27.38 0.62 12.85
N SER A 484 28.67 0.56 12.49
CA SER A 484 29.08 0.08 11.16
C SER A 484 29.02 -1.44 11.11
N LEU A 485 28.79 -1.99 9.91
CA LEU A 485 28.89 -3.44 9.69
C LEU A 485 30.36 -3.91 9.83
N PRO A 486 30.58 -5.21 10.15
CA PRO A 486 31.92 -5.79 10.11
C PRO A 486 32.61 -5.51 8.78
N ASP A 487 33.88 -5.10 8.85
CA ASP A 487 34.75 -4.76 7.72
C ASP A 487 34.24 -3.60 6.82
N THR A 488 33.33 -2.74 7.32
CA THR A 488 32.87 -1.53 6.60
C THR A 488 32.87 -0.27 7.47
N ASN A 489 32.65 0.89 6.83
CA ASN A 489 32.48 2.20 7.46
C ASN A 489 31.04 2.76 7.33
N PHE A 490 30.06 1.87 7.16
CA PHE A 490 28.66 2.22 6.96
C PHE A 490 27.72 1.28 7.72
N THR A 491 26.53 1.79 8.07
CA THR A 491 25.56 1.08 8.90
C THR A 491 24.70 0.12 8.07
N LEU A 492 24.05 -0.84 8.72
CA LEU A 492 23.17 -1.81 8.08
C LEU A 492 22.10 -1.14 7.21
N TRP A 493 21.43 -0.10 7.73
CA TRP A 493 20.40 0.59 6.98
C TRP A 493 20.95 1.33 5.75
N MET A 494 22.09 2.03 5.86
CA MET A 494 22.68 2.77 4.72
C MET A 494 22.92 1.85 3.51
N TRP A 495 23.40 0.64 3.77
CA TRP A 495 23.67 -0.37 2.75
C TRP A 495 22.39 -0.93 2.11
N LEU A 496 21.39 -1.26 2.92
CA LEU A 496 20.11 -1.78 2.44
C LEU A 496 19.32 -0.72 1.65
N ASP A 497 19.29 0.52 2.12
CA ASP A 497 18.68 1.66 1.43
C ASP A 497 19.38 1.95 0.09
N GLY A 498 20.72 1.88 0.05
CA GLY A 498 21.47 1.98 -1.20
C GLY A 498 21.08 0.90 -2.22
N ILE A 499 20.93 -0.35 -1.78
CA ILE A 499 20.45 -1.46 -2.63
C ILE A 499 19.00 -1.25 -3.07
N LEU A 500 18.10 -0.84 -2.17
CA LEU A 500 16.68 -0.58 -2.47
C LEU A 500 16.52 0.53 -3.51
N ASN A 501 17.27 1.62 -3.39
CA ASN A 501 17.30 2.69 -4.39
C ASN A 501 17.89 2.22 -5.73
N LEU A 502 18.91 1.36 -5.71
CA LEU A 502 19.47 0.77 -6.94
C LEU A 502 18.44 -0.12 -7.67
N VAL A 503 17.66 -0.91 -6.93
CA VAL A 503 16.56 -1.70 -7.49
C VAL A 503 15.49 -0.78 -8.06
N LYS A 504 14.94 0.11 -7.23
CA LYS A 504 13.81 0.99 -7.58
C LYS A 504 14.06 1.87 -8.80
N LEU A 505 15.30 2.32 -9.01
CA LEU A 505 15.63 3.28 -10.07
C LEU A 505 16.23 2.65 -11.34
N TYR A 506 16.83 1.45 -11.26
CA TYR A 506 17.61 0.88 -12.37
C TYR A 506 17.43 -0.62 -12.62
N LEU A 507 16.87 -1.38 -11.67
CA LEU A 507 16.83 -2.85 -11.74
C LEU A 507 15.44 -3.44 -11.42
N SER A 508 14.38 -2.64 -11.36
CA SER A 508 13.01 -3.05 -11.00
C SER A 508 12.58 -4.30 -11.76
N ASP A 509 12.64 -4.26 -13.09
CA ASP A 509 12.11 -5.34 -13.93
C ASP A 509 12.99 -6.58 -13.91
N LEU A 510 14.31 -6.39 -13.77
CA LEU A 510 15.30 -7.46 -13.60
C LEU A 510 15.18 -8.14 -12.22
N TRP A 511 14.61 -7.43 -11.25
CA TRP A 511 14.30 -7.94 -9.92
C TRP A 511 12.93 -8.62 -9.87
N SER A 512 11.90 -8.09 -10.55
CA SER A 512 10.57 -8.71 -10.63
C SER A 512 10.58 -10.04 -11.39
N ASP A 513 11.25 -10.09 -12.55
CA ASP A 513 11.53 -11.33 -13.33
C ASP A 513 12.26 -12.40 -12.51
N GLY A 514 12.93 -12.01 -11.43
CA GLY A 514 13.78 -12.87 -10.62
C GLY A 514 15.18 -13.15 -11.19
N SER A 515 15.55 -12.50 -12.30
CA SER A 515 16.88 -12.60 -12.93
C SER A 515 18.05 -12.17 -12.03
N ILE A 516 17.78 -11.48 -10.92
CA ILE A 516 18.76 -11.11 -9.89
C ILE A 516 18.61 -12.01 -8.65
N ILE A 517 19.70 -12.70 -8.26
CA ILE A 517 19.78 -13.44 -6.99
C ILE A 517 19.92 -12.47 -5.81
N GLY A 518 20.67 -11.38 -5.99
CA GLY A 518 20.74 -10.27 -5.02
C GLY A 518 21.61 -10.60 -3.81
N PHE A 519 21.06 -11.26 -2.79
CA PHE A 519 21.77 -11.57 -1.56
C PHE A 519 22.35 -12.99 -1.60
N VAL A 520 23.62 -13.09 -1.97
CA VAL A 520 24.43 -14.33 -1.87
C VAL A 520 25.88 -13.94 -1.52
N SER A 521 26.49 -14.63 -0.55
CA SER A 521 27.85 -14.29 -0.09
C SER A 521 28.91 -14.71 -1.12
N ARG A 522 30.07 -14.05 -1.13
CA ARG A 522 31.22 -14.39 -2.02
C ARG A 522 31.69 -15.85 -1.89
N GLY A 523 31.44 -16.50 -0.76
CA GLY A 523 31.64 -17.95 -0.57
C GLY A 523 30.59 -18.78 -1.31
N LYS A 524 29.31 -18.60 -0.94
CA LYS A 524 28.15 -19.33 -1.49
C LYS A 524 28.06 -19.15 -3.02
N GLU A 525 28.31 -17.94 -3.53
CA GLU A 525 28.49 -17.62 -4.96
C GLU A 525 29.47 -18.57 -5.67
N ARG A 526 30.70 -18.68 -5.15
CA ARG A 526 31.75 -19.50 -5.78
C ARG A 526 31.38 -20.98 -5.75
N ASP A 527 30.77 -21.46 -4.68
CA ASP A 527 30.43 -22.88 -4.53
C ASP A 527 29.13 -23.30 -5.24
N MET A 528 28.28 -22.33 -5.61
CA MET A 528 27.20 -22.49 -6.59
C MET A 528 27.77 -22.54 -8.03
N LEU A 529 28.67 -21.62 -8.38
CA LEU A 529 29.21 -21.48 -9.74
C LEU A 529 30.18 -22.60 -10.15
N LYS A 530 31.06 -23.09 -9.26
CA LYS A 530 32.01 -24.21 -9.53
C LYS A 530 31.35 -25.51 -10.01
N LYS A 531 30.04 -25.66 -9.79
CA LYS A 531 29.23 -26.86 -10.09
C LYS A 531 28.39 -26.70 -11.36
N LYS A 532 28.62 -25.66 -12.15
CA LYS A 532 27.85 -25.28 -13.33
C LYS A 532 28.73 -25.21 -14.58
N GLN A 533 28.12 -25.27 -15.76
CA GLN A 533 28.85 -25.26 -17.03
C GLN A 533 29.57 -23.93 -17.29
N HIS A 534 30.60 -23.95 -18.15
CA HIS A 534 31.37 -22.78 -18.55
C HIS A 534 30.46 -21.61 -18.98
N GLY A 535 30.77 -20.40 -18.52
CA GLY A 535 30.00 -19.21 -18.83
C GLY A 535 28.63 -19.13 -18.15
N THR A 536 28.37 -20.01 -17.16
CA THR A 536 27.28 -19.77 -16.20
C THR A 536 27.65 -18.60 -15.30
N PHE A 537 26.75 -17.64 -15.14
CA PHE A 537 26.93 -16.45 -14.31
C PHE A 537 25.73 -16.17 -13.42
N LEU A 538 25.92 -15.35 -12.38
CA LEU A 538 24.84 -14.88 -11.51
C LEU A 538 25.00 -13.40 -11.16
N LEU A 539 23.89 -12.76 -10.80
CA LEU A 539 23.79 -11.35 -10.43
C LEU A 539 23.53 -11.20 -8.93
N ARG A 540 24.37 -10.42 -8.24
CA ARG A 540 24.26 -10.16 -6.80
C ARG A 540 24.65 -8.74 -6.41
N PHE A 541 24.21 -8.31 -5.24
CA PHE A 541 24.60 -7.02 -4.67
C PHE A 541 26.01 -7.07 -4.07
N SER A 542 26.64 -5.89 -3.98
CA SER A 542 27.94 -5.70 -3.35
C SER A 542 27.78 -5.55 -1.84
N GLU A 543 28.47 -6.39 -1.07
CA GLU A 543 28.51 -6.32 0.39
C GLU A 543 29.40 -5.17 0.93
N SER A 544 30.15 -4.48 0.06
CA SER A 544 31.23 -3.56 0.43
C SER A 544 31.06 -2.12 -0.10
N ILE A 545 29.90 -1.79 -0.70
CA ILE A 545 29.63 -0.45 -1.24
C ILE A 545 28.46 0.17 -0.49
N LYS A 546 28.70 1.32 0.14
CA LYS A 546 27.73 2.07 0.94
C LYS A 546 26.44 2.42 0.17
N GLU A 547 26.57 2.89 -1.06
CA GLU A 547 25.47 3.39 -1.89
C GLU A 547 24.70 2.27 -2.62
N GLY A 548 24.97 1.01 -2.27
CA GLY A 548 24.57 -0.15 -3.06
C GLY A 548 25.39 -0.29 -4.35
N GLY A 549 25.37 -1.50 -4.90
CA GLY A 549 25.98 -1.78 -6.20
C GLY A 549 25.67 -3.20 -6.64
N ILE A 550 25.58 -3.43 -7.94
CA ILE A 550 25.30 -4.74 -8.56
C ILE A 550 26.58 -5.28 -9.20
N THR A 551 26.86 -6.56 -9.05
CA THR A 551 27.97 -7.25 -9.72
C THR A 551 27.50 -8.59 -10.28
N PHE A 552 28.23 -9.09 -11.28
CA PHE A 552 28.11 -10.46 -11.74
C PHE A 552 29.43 -11.21 -11.58
N SER A 553 29.30 -12.50 -11.33
CA SER A 553 30.40 -13.46 -11.35
C SER A 553 30.07 -14.63 -12.27
N TRP A 554 31.08 -15.17 -12.96
CA TRP A 554 30.93 -16.32 -13.87
C TRP A 554 31.96 -17.41 -13.59
N VAL A 555 31.62 -18.65 -13.94
CA VAL A 555 32.56 -19.79 -13.93
C VAL A 555 33.25 -19.93 -15.28
N GLN A 556 34.56 -20.10 -15.26
CA GLN A 556 35.39 -20.38 -16.42
C GLN A 556 36.30 -21.55 -16.11
N TYR A 557 36.33 -22.56 -16.98
CA TYR A 557 37.21 -23.72 -16.83
C TYR A 557 38.52 -23.46 -17.56
N CYS A 558 39.64 -23.55 -16.83
CA CYS A 558 40.97 -23.46 -17.41
C CYS A 558 41.34 -24.76 -18.14
N ASN A 559 42.39 -24.75 -18.97
CA ASN A 559 42.86 -25.91 -19.75
C ASN A 559 43.19 -27.15 -18.89
N ASN A 560 43.44 -26.95 -17.59
CA ASN A 560 43.67 -27.99 -16.58
C ASN A 560 42.38 -28.57 -15.95
N GLY A 561 41.19 -28.21 -16.47
CA GLY A 561 39.89 -28.69 -16.01
C GLY A 561 39.39 -28.08 -14.68
N LYS A 562 40.12 -27.15 -14.06
CA LYS A 562 39.71 -26.53 -12.79
C LYS A 562 38.72 -25.37 -13.04
N PRO A 563 37.63 -25.25 -12.26
CA PRO A 563 36.74 -24.09 -12.32
C PRO A 563 37.36 -22.88 -11.61
N SER A 564 37.72 -21.86 -12.39
CA SER A 564 37.91 -20.50 -11.91
C SER A 564 36.56 -19.79 -11.76
N VAL A 565 36.46 -18.82 -10.84
CA VAL A 565 35.30 -17.94 -10.71
C VAL A 565 35.79 -16.50 -10.70
N HIS A 566 35.39 -15.75 -11.73
CA HIS A 566 35.75 -14.35 -11.95
C HIS A 566 34.59 -13.45 -11.53
N THR A 567 34.89 -12.25 -11.06
CA THR A 567 33.92 -11.25 -10.57
C THR A 567 34.30 -9.88 -11.12
N VAL A 568 33.31 -9.11 -11.59
CA VAL A 568 33.52 -7.72 -12.04
C VAL A 568 33.43 -6.75 -10.86
N LYS A 569 34.21 -5.66 -10.90
CA LYS A 569 34.02 -4.52 -9.98
C LYS A 569 32.54 -4.07 -10.02
N PRO A 570 31.84 -3.96 -8.88
CA PRO A 570 30.40 -3.70 -8.91
C PRO A 570 30.04 -2.33 -9.49
N PHE A 571 28.94 -2.29 -10.25
CA PHE A 571 28.35 -1.10 -10.83
C PHE A 571 27.43 -0.42 -9.82
N THR A 572 27.53 0.90 -9.72
CA THR A 572 26.79 1.76 -8.80
C THR A 572 25.71 2.56 -9.53
N SER A 573 24.91 3.36 -8.81
CA SER A 573 23.97 4.29 -9.44
C SER A 573 24.66 5.29 -10.40
N ALA A 574 25.93 5.63 -10.17
CA ALA A 574 26.71 6.51 -11.05
C ALA A 574 27.18 5.82 -12.35
N ASP A 575 27.05 4.50 -12.44
CA ASP A 575 27.29 3.70 -13.65
C ASP A 575 25.97 3.42 -14.37
N LEU A 576 24.94 2.97 -13.65
CA LEU A 576 23.64 2.63 -14.22
C LEU A 576 22.84 3.85 -14.75
N LYS A 577 23.17 5.08 -14.32
CA LYS A 577 22.70 6.33 -14.94
C LYS A 577 23.24 6.56 -16.36
N GLN A 578 24.34 5.91 -16.74
CA GLN A 578 25.00 6.10 -18.04
C GLN A 578 24.67 4.97 -19.02
N ILE A 579 24.34 3.78 -18.53
CA ILE A 579 24.05 2.59 -19.32
C ILE A 579 23.21 1.58 -18.52
N ALA A 580 22.23 0.96 -19.17
CA ALA A 580 21.40 -0.07 -18.55
C ALA A 580 22.20 -1.37 -18.32
N LEU A 581 21.95 -2.07 -17.20
CA LEU A 581 22.65 -3.33 -16.89
C LEU A 581 22.51 -4.42 -17.97
N PRO A 582 21.36 -4.59 -18.66
CA PRO A 582 21.24 -5.56 -19.75
C PRO A 582 22.17 -5.26 -20.93
N ASP A 583 22.39 -3.99 -21.27
CA ASP A 583 23.34 -3.60 -22.32
C ASP A 583 24.78 -3.89 -21.91
N ILE A 584 25.13 -3.73 -20.62
CA ILE A 584 26.42 -4.19 -20.08
C ILE A 584 26.55 -5.71 -20.28
N LEU A 585 25.58 -6.51 -19.85
CA LEU A 585 25.62 -7.98 -19.94
C LEU A 585 25.64 -8.49 -21.39
N SER A 586 24.91 -7.81 -22.27
CA SER A 586 24.85 -8.13 -23.71
C SER A 586 26.22 -7.93 -24.37
N ASN A 587 26.83 -6.77 -24.15
CA ASN A 587 28.04 -6.32 -24.83
C ASN A 587 29.35 -6.59 -24.06
N PHE A 588 29.30 -7.15 -22.84
CA PHE A 588 30.49 -7.42 -22.02
C PHE A 588 31.53 -8.24 -22.81
N GLN A 589 32.79 -7.86 -22.73
CA GLN A 589 33.89 -8.49 -23.46
C GLN A 589 35.12 -8.57 -22.57
N ILE A 590 35.80 -9.71 -22.63
CA ILE A 590 37.14 -9.89 -22.05
C ILE A 590 38.14 -10.18 -23.16
N LEU A 591 39.37 -9.70 -22.97
CA LEU A 591 40.51 -10.06 -23.79
C LEU A 591 41.12 -11.34 -23.22
N VAL A 592 41.11 -12.40 -24.02
CA VAL A 592 41.89 -13.62 -23.76
C VAL A 592 43.15 -13.53 -24.59
N ALA A 593 44.30 -13.92 -24.01
CA ALA A 593 45.60 -13.77 -24.67
C ALA A 593 45.58 -14.29 -26.12
N GLU A 594 46.15 -13.49 -27.03
CA GLU A 594 46.27 -13.75 -28.47
C GLU A 594 44.95 -13.94 -29.26
N ASN A 595 43.78 -13.65 -28.68
CA ASN A 595 42.48 -13.87 -29.31
C ASN A 595 41.57 -12.63 -29.35
N ALA A 596 40.57 -12.68 -30.23
CA ALA A 596 39.53 -11.65 -30.33
C ALA A 596 38.73 -11.48 -29.02
N PRO A 597 38.17 -10.29 -28.74
CA PRO A 597 37.37 -10.07 -27.53
C PRO A 597 36.10 -10.93 -27.53
N ILE A 598 35.90 -11.70 -26.46
CA ILE A 598 34.80 -12.66 -26.31
C ILE A 598 33.93 -12.24 -25.12
N ASN A 599 32.60 -12.36 -25.26
CA ASN A 599 31.70 -12.30 -24.11
C ASN A 599 31.71 -13.67 -23.39
N PRO A 600 32.11 -13.76 -22.11
CA PRO A 600 32.16 -15.02 -21.36
C PRO A 600 30.81 -15.41 -20.73
N LEU A 601 29.77 -14.58 -20.89
CA LEU A 601 28.46 -14.76 -20.27
C LEU A 601 27.50 -15.48 -21.24
N TYR A 602 27.21 -16.75 -20.97
CA TYR A 602 26.34 -17.59 -21.81
C TYR A 602 25.04 -17.98 -21.12
N TYR A 603 25.08 -18.29 -19.82
CA TYR A 603 23.92 -18.80 -19.08
C TYR A 603 23.75 -18.07 -17.75
N LEU A 604 22.58 -17.47 -17.53
CA LEU A 604 22.17 -17.04 -16.20
C LEU A 604 21.89 -18.27 -15.32
N TYR A 605 22.31 -18.23 -14.07
CA TYR A 605 22.02 -19.27 -13.09
C TYR A 605 20.50 -19.48 -12.94
N PRO A 606 19.97 -20.72 -12.92
CA PRO A 606 20.71 -21.99 -12.81
C PRO A 606 21.15 -22.61 -14.15
N ASN A 607 20.49 -22.29 -15.27
CA ASN A 607 20.83 -22.74 -16.64
C ASN A 607 20.00 -22.04 -17.74
N ILE A 608 19.74 -20.73 -17.63
CA ILE A 608 18.89 -19.98 -18.57
C ILE A 608 19.80 -19.28 -19.60
N PRO A 609 19.64 -19.47 -20.92
CA PRO A 609 20.40 -18.73 -21.93
C PRO A 609 20.34 -17.21 -21.73
N LYS A 610 21.48 -16.51 -21.84
CA LYS A 610 21.58 -15.05 -21.57
C LYS A 610 20.48 -14.27 -22.28
N ASP A 611 20.32 -14.50 -23.58
CA ASP A 611 19.39 -13.72 -24.41
C ASP A 611 17.92 -14.09 -24.19
N GLN A 612 17.63 -15.27 -23.61
CA GLN A 612 16.29 -15.62 -23.11
C GLN A 612 15.95 -14.86 -21.81
N ALA A 613 16.94 -14.60 -20.95
CA ALA A 613 16.74 -13.87 -19.69
C ALA A 613 16.76 -12.34 -19.86
N PHE A 614 17.58 -11.81 -20.77
CA PHE A 614 17.84 -10.37 -20.90
C PHE A 614 17.45 -9.76 -22.25
N GLY A 615 17.12 -10.55 -23.27
CA GLY A 615 16.88 -10.08 -24.64
C GLY A 615 15.78 -9.04 -24.78
N LYS A 616 14.70 -9.16 -23.98
CA LYS A 616 13.59 -8.18 -23.91
C LYS A 616 13.97 -6.81 -23.32
N TYR A 617 15.20 -6.66 -22.83
CA TYR A 617 15.73 -5.42 -22.24
C TYR A 617 16.95 -4.85 -22.99
N TYR A 618 17.33 -5.40 -24.14
CA TYR A 618 18.48 -4.89 -24.91
C TYR A 618 18.10 -3.65 -25.72
N SER A 619 18.97 -2.64 -25.72
CA SER A 619 18.83 -1.46 -26.59
C SER A 619 18.90 -1.87 -28.08
N GLU A 620 17.97 -1.39 -28.90
CA GLU A 620 17.96 -1.64 -30.35
C GLU A 620 19.16 -1.01 -31.09
N LYS A 621 19.82 -0.03 -30.46
CA LYS A 621 20.87 0.81 -31.05
C LYS A 621 22.18 0.06 -31.27
N LYS A 622 22.58 -0.08 -32.54
CA LYS A 622 23.77 -0.82 -33.00
C LYS A 622 24.79 0.14 -33.64
N GLY A 623 26.04 -0.32 -33.80
CA GLY A 623 27.14 0.50 -34.34
C GLY A 623 27.61 1.57 -33.35
N ASP A 624 28.04 2.73 -33.87
CA ASP A 624 28.57 3.84 -33.04
C ASP A 624 27.56 4.46 -32.07
N GLU A 625 26.25 4.24 -32.26
CA GLU A 625 25.21 4.64 -31.29
C GLU A 625 25.06 3.67 -30.10
N ASN A 626 25.77 2.54 -30.08
CA ASN A 626 25.68 1.55 -28.99
C ASN A 626 26.10 2.20 -27.65
N PRO A 627 25.23 2.24 -26.63
CA PRO A 627 25.53 2.90 -25.35
C PRO A 627 26.75 2.29 -24.65
N TYR A 628 27.03 0.99 -24.86
CA TYR A 628 28.20 0.32 -24.30
C TYR A 628 29.53 0.83 -24.88
N LEU A 629 29.58 1.09 -26.19
CA LEU A 629 30.76 1.69 -26.83
C LEU A 629 30.97 3.15 -26.42
N LYS A 630 29.89 3.87 -26.08
CA LYS A 630 29.97 5.22 -25.51
C LYS A 630 30.43 5.20 -24.04
N TYR A 631 29.99 4.22 -23.25
CA TYR A 631 30.40 4.02 -21.86
C TYR A 631 31.87 3.58 -21.72
N LEU A 632 32.36 2.65 -22.55
CA LEU A 632 33.76 2.23 -22.53
C LEU A 632 34.74 3.36 -22.92
N LYS A 633 34.30 4.36 -23.69
CA LYS A 633 35.08 5.57 -23.98
C LYS A 633 35.25 6.49 -22.76
N THR A 634 34.53 6.26 -21.65
CA THR A 634 34.63 7.06 -20.41
C THR A 634 34.97 6.26 -19.15
N LYS A 635 34.78 4.93 -19.12
CA LYS A 635 35.11 4.06 -17.98
C LYS A 635 35.64 2.69 -18.40
N LEU A 636 36.75 2.27 -17.77
CA LEU A 636 37.27 0.90 -17.83
C LEU A 636 36.51 -0.04 -16.86
N VAL A 637 36.23 -1.26 -17.32
CA VAL A 637 35.56 -2.31 -16.53
C VAL A 637 36.60 -3.31 -16.00
N PHE A 638 36.80 -3.32 -14.68
CA PHE A 638 37.84 -4.13 -14.04
C PHE A 638 37.31 -5.49 -13.57
N VAL A 639 38.04 -6.56 -13.89
CA VAL A 639 37.80 -7.94 -13.42
C VAL A 639 38.84 -8.27 -12.35
N SER A 640 38.42 -8.88 -11.22
CA SER A 640 39.38 -9.31 -10.20
C SER A 640 40.19 -10.54 -10.65
N PRO A 641 41.54 -10.49 -10.67
CA PRO A 641 42.37 -11.66 -10.95
C PRO A 641 42.28 -12.66 -9.79
N ASN A 642 41.99 -13.93 -10.11
CA ASN A 642 41.80 -14.99 -9.12
C ASN A 642 42.39 -16.33 -9.62
N GLY A 643 43.70 -16.50 -9.48
CA GLY A 643 44.31 -17.83 -9.30
C GLY A 643 44.33 -18.80 -10.48
N CYS A 644 44.95 -18.41 -11.60
CA CYS A 644 45.59 -19.39 -12.51
C CYS A 644 46.96 -18.89 -12.99
N ALA A 645 47.83 -18.50 -12.05
CA ALA A 645 49.25 -18.32 -12.34
C ALA A 645 49.90 -19.69 -12.54
N ASP A 646 50.68 -19.86 -13.62
CA ASP A 646 51.24 -21.16 -13.97
C ASP A 646 52.30 -21.64 -12.98
N ALA A 647 52.10 -22.86 -12.49
CA ALA A 647 52.97 -23.48 -11.49
C ALA A 647 54.15 -24.24 -12.15
N ASP A 648 54.87 -23.60 -13.07
CA ASP A 648 55.98 -24.24 -13.80
C ASP A 648 57.29 -23.43 -13.87
N LYS A 649 57.88 -23.21 -12.69
CA LYS A 649 59.34 -23.03 -12.54
C LYS A 649 59.85 -23.87 -11.36
N ARG A 650 60.01 -25.18 -11.58
CA ARG A 650 60.78 -26.08 -10.69
C ARG A 650 62.00 -26.66 -11.41
N GLN A 651 63.11 -25.93 -11.39
CA GLN A 651 64.44 -26.54 -11.41
C GLN A 651 65.08 -26.34 -10.04
N MET A 652 65.52 -27.46 -9.43
CA MET A 652 66.28 -27.44 -8.19
C MET A 652 67.76 -27.65 -8.50
N PRO A 653 68.68 -26.90 -7.88
CA PRO A 653 69.92 -27.45 -7.38
C PRO A 653 69.70 -28.05 -5.99
N VAL A 654 70.39 -29.14 -5.67
CA VAL A 654 70.23 -29.90 -4.42
C VAL A 654 71.47 -29.74 -3.53
N LYS A 655 71.23 -29.63 -2.21
CA LYS A 655 72.15 -29.45 -1.06
C LYS A 655 72.56 -28.01 -0.76
N GLU A 656 72.73 -27.61 0.51
CA GLU A 656 72.88 -28.41 1.75
C GLU A 656 72.17 -27.77 2.96
N GLU A 657 71.90 -28.56 4.01
CA GLU A 657 71.43 -28.13 5.35
C GLU A 657 72.61 -28.25 6.36
N PRO A 658 72.61 -27.66 7.59
CA PRO A 658 71.42 -27.38 8.43
C PRO A 658 71.43 -26.08 9.31
N SER A 659 70.35 -25.93 10.09
CA SER A 659 70.30 -25.47 11.51
C SER A 659 69.81 -24.06 11.91
N CYS A 660 68.65 -24.07 12.59
CA CYS A 660 68.31 -23.42 13.88
C CYS A 660 68.01 -21.90 14.06
N THR A 661 67.00 -21.69 14.93
CA THR A 661 66.78 -20.59 15.92
C THR A 661 66.25 -19.19 15.52
N SER A 662 64.91 -19.06 15.66
CA SER A 662 64.20 -18.10 16.54
C SER A 662 64.09 -16.58 16.27
N SER A 663 62.97 -16.03 16.79
CA SER A 663 62.68 -14.64 17.20
C SER A 663 62.03 -13.66 16.21
N GLU A 664 61.39 -12.63 16.78
CA GLU A 664 60.33 -11.76 16.23
C GLU A 664 60.86 -10.44 15.61
N PRO A 665 60.02 -9.65 14.89
CA PRO A 665 60.51 -8.73 13.87
C PRO A 665 60.76 -7.28 14.32
N SER A 666 61.53 -6.55 13.50
CA SER A 666 61.63 -5.09 13.54
C SER A 666 61.65 -4.49 12.12
N THR A 667 61.01 -3.33 11.97
CA THR A 667 61.01 -2.44 10.78
C THR A 667 62.43 -2.16 10.23
N SER A 668 62.66 -1.85 8.95
CA SER A 668 61.92 -0.88 8.12
C SER A 668 62.30 -0.87 6.61
N ALA A 669 61.35 -0.41 5.78
CA ALA A 669 61.52 0.44 4.58
C ALA A 669 62.19 -0.10 3.29
N ILE A 670 61.43 0.06 2.18
CA ILE A 670 61.83 0.32 0.78
C ILE A 670 62.60 -0.78 0.04
N ASP A 671 61.95 -1.37 -0.98
CA ASP A 671 62.30 -1.17 -2.40
C ASP A 671 61.08 -1.49 -3.28
N ASP A 672 61.01 -0.93 -4.48
CA ASP A 672 59.93 -1.12 -5.46
C ASP A 672 60.27 -2.27 -6.45
N GLU A 673 59.33 -3.19 -6.72
CA GLU A 673 59.37 -4.06 -7.91
C GLU A 673 57.99 -4.13 -8.60
N ASP A 674 57.94 -3.49 -9.77
CA ASP A 674 57.08 -3.66 -10.95
C ASP A 674 55.77 -4.47 -10.85
N VAL A 675 54.66 -3.78 -11.15
CA VAL A 675 53.42 -4.39 -11.66
C VAL A 675 53.41 -4.24 -13.19
N GLU A 676 53.36 -5.34 -13.94
CA GLU A 676 53.21 -5.29 -15.40
C GLU A 676 51.80 -4.81 -15.79
N ASP A 677 51.68 -3.55 -16.20
CA ASP A 677 50.45 -2.95 -16.72
C ASP A 677 50.13 -3.45 -18.15
N ILE A 678 48.98 -4.11 -18.31
CA ILE A 678 48.42 -4.41 -19.65
C ILE A 678 47.65 -3.18 -20.16
N PHE A 679 48.37 -2.27 -20.82
CA PHE A 679 47.79 -1.09 -21.47
C PHE A 679 46.93 -1.46 -22.70
N LEU A 680 45.77 -0.81 -22.82
CA LEU A 680 45.01 -0.73 -24.06
C LEU A 680 45.35 0.57 -24.80
N HIS A 681 46.08 0.46 -25.90
CA HIS A 681 46.46 1.61 -26.73
C HIS A 681 45.25 2.26 -27.43
N GLY A 682 45.07 3.56 -27.20
CA GLY A 682 44.40 4.48 -28.12
C GLY A 682 45.44 5.41 -28.75
N SER A 683 45.33 5.70 -30.04
CA SER A 683 46.29 6.57 -30.75
C SER A 683 46.01 8.05 -30.48
N GLU A 684 47.03 8.80 -30.04
CA GLU A 684 46.93 10.24 -29.83
C GLU A 684 46.97 11.05 -31.14
N ASN A 685 46.27 12.19 -31.15
CA ASN A 685 46.62 13.40 -31.92
C ASN A 685 45.89 14.60 -31.28
N SER A 686 46.63 15.65 -30.88
CA SER A 686 46.11 16.91 -30.30
C SER A 686 46.35 18.09 -31.25
N PRO A 687 45.74 19.29 -31.06
CA PRO A 687 45.99 20.24 -29.96
C PRO A 687 44.69 20.67 -29.19
N MET A 688 44.70 21.03 -27.89
CA MET A 688 45.12 22.31 -27.26
C MET A 688 44.40 23.57 -27.82
N LEU A 689 43.73 24.46 -27.05
CA LEU A 689 43.40 24.57 -25.60
C LEU A 689 41.88 24.97 -25.44
N SER A 690 41.27 25.58 -24.41
CA SER A 690 41.69 26.25 -23.15
C SER A 690 40.53 26.47 -22.14
N SER A 691 40.88 26.67 -20.85
CA SER A 691 40.18 27.46 -19.80
C SER A 691 38.71 27.19 -19.40
N SER A 692 38.50 27.06 -18.07
CA SER A 692 37.35 27.48 -17.21
C SER A 692 36.08 28.06 -17.87
N THR A 693 34.85 27.75 -17.41
CA THR A 693 34.39 27.72 -15.99
C THR A 693 33.40 26.59 -15.66
N VAL A 694 33.05 26.45 -14.36
CA VAL A 694 31.84 25.75 -13.92
C VAL A 694 30.62 26.64 -14.08
N ASP A 695 29.55 26.12 -14.68
CA ASP A 695 28.22 26.74 -14.75
C ASP A 695 27.15 25.76 -14.25
N ALA A 696 26.09 26.29 -13.63
CA ALA A 696 25.18 25.53 -12.78
C ALA A 696 23.72 25.46 -13.28
N ASP A 697 23.48 25.76 -14.56
CA ASP A 697 22.14 25.97 -15.13
C ASP A 697 21.73 24.94 -16.21
N LEU A 698 21.95 23.63 -15.94
CA LEU A 698 21.49 22.54 -16.81
C LEU A 698 20.52 21.55 -16.12
N LEU A 699 19.59 22.09 -15.31
CA LEU A 699 18.53 21.30 -14.64
C LEU A 699 17.12 21.92 -14.74
N ASN A 700 16.94 23.01 -15.49
CA ASN A 700 15.68 23.75 -15.60
C ASN A 700 14.96 23.62 -16.97
N SER A 701 15.39 22.70 -17.85
CA SER A 701 14.94 22.64 -19.26
C SER A 701 14.12 21.40 -19.65
N ILE A 702 13.40 20.78 -18.70
CA ILE A 702 12.52 19.62 -18.95
C ILE A 702 11.19 19.72 -18.16
N LEU A 703 10.58 20.91 -18.14
CA LEU A 703 9.22 21.09 -17.56
C LEU A 703 8.29 22.03 -18.33
N ASP A 704 8.79 22.83 -19.28
CA ASP A 704 7.97 23.68 -20.14
C ASP A 704 8.21 23.35 -21.62
N ASN A 705 7.17 22.85 -22.30
CA ASN A 705 6.73 23.32 -23.62
C ASN A 705 5.39 22.66 -24.02
N ASP A 706 4.42 23.54 -24.31
CA ASP A 706 3.40 23.43 -25.35
C ASP A 706 2.39 22.26 -25.37
N CYS A 707 1.14 22.61 -25.04
CA CYS A 707 0.03 22.37 -25.96
C CYS A 707 -0.84 23.64 -26.01
N GLU A 708 -0.95 24.25 -27.19
CA GLU A 708 -1.59 25.56 -27.36
C GLU A 708 -3.13 25.54 -27.27
N SER A 709 -3.71 26.70 -26.97
CA SER A 709 -5.16 26.92 -26.84
C SER A 709 -5.86 27.16 -28.18
N SER A 710 -6.97 26.45 -28.44
CA SER A 710 -7.94 26.85 -29.46
C SER A 710 -9.10 27.65 -28.84
N SER A 711 -9.02 28.99 -28.91
CA SER A 711 -10.02 29.90 -28.36
C SER A 711 -11.34 29.89 -29.15
N LEU A 712 -12.49 29.87 -28.47
CA LEU A 712 -13.77 30.34 -29.04
C LEU A 712 -14.67 31.04 -28.00
N GLU A 713 -14.96 32.31 -28.33
CA GLU A 713 -16.09 33.17 -27.97
C GLU A 713 -16.58 33.34 -26.51
N VAL A 714 -16.52 34.61 -26.08
CA VAL A 714 -17.16 35.14 -24.87
C VAL A 714 -18.61 35.53 -25.18
N PHE A 715 -19.57 35.02 -24.41
CA PHE A 715 -20.89 35.65 -24.27
C PHE A 715 -21.12 36.13 -22.83
N SER A 716 -21.55 37.38 -22.69
CA SER A 716 -21.79 38.05 -21.42
C SER A 716 -23.26 38.42 -21.27
N CYS A 717 -23.88 38.04 -20.14
CA CYS A 717 -24.76 38.96 -19.38
C CYS A 717 -25.36 38.38 -18.09
N ARG A 718 -25.49 39.28 -17.09
CA ARG A 718 -26.56 39.36 -16.07
C ARG A 718 -26.76 38.20 -15.07
N SER A 719 -26.12 38.37 -13.92
CA SER A 719 -26.73 38.02 -12.62
C SER A 719 -27.94 38.93 -12.33
N PRO A 720 -29.07 38.41 -11.82
CA PRO A 720 -30.08 39.22 -11.12
C PRO A 720 -29.70 39.36 -9.65
N GLN A 721 -29.71 40.58 -9.09
CA GLN A 721 -29.78 40.75 -7.63
C GLN A 721 -31.24 40.74 -7.18
N ILE A 722 -31.51 40.06 -6.07
CA ILE A 722 -32.77 40.16 -5.32
C ILE A 722 -32.42 40.36 -3.84
N SER A 723 -33.07 41.33 -3.21
CA SER A 723 -32.85 41.73 -1.81
C SER A 723 -33.73 40.93 -0.82
N PRO A 724 -33.31 40.77 0.45
CA PRO A 724 -34.03 39.97 1.43
C PRO A 724 -35.09 40.77 2.22
N SER A 725 -36.33 40.27 2.29
CA SER A 725 -37.35 40.56 3.33
C SER A 725 -38.65 39.79 3.04
N PRO A 726 -39.50 39.49 4.05
CA PRO A 726 -39.22 39.24 5.47
C PRO A 726 -39.65 37.81 5.88
N ALA A 727 -39.66 37.50 7.17
CA ALA A 727 -39.98 36.16 7.67
C ALA A 727 -41.45 35.75 7.47
N ILE A 728 -41.67 34.49 7.12
CA ILE A 728 -42.92 33.74 7.34
C ILE A 728 -42.54 32.50 8.16
N GLY A 729 -43.11 32.38 9.36
CA GLY A 729 -42.96 31.17 10.16
C GLY A 729 -43.82 30.04 9.58
N VAL A 730 -43.20 28.87 9.37
CA VAL A 730 -43.88 27.61 9.04
C VAL A 730 -43.44 26.59 10.08
N ASP A 731 -44.37 25.83 10.65
CA ASP A 731 -44.08 24.85 11.69
C ASP A 731 -43.22 23.68 11.15
N ILE A 732 -41.95 23.65 11.54
CA ILE A 732 -40.96 22.68 11.05
C ILE A 732 -41.23 21.26 11.61
N LEU A 733 -41.97 21.15 12.72
CA LEU A 733 -42.32 19.89 13.37
C LEU A 733 -43.03 18.87 12.46
N GLN A 734 -43.62 19.29 11.34
CA GLN A 734 -44.30 18.41 10.41
C GLN A 734 -43.39 17.80 9.32
N VAL A 735 -42.14 18.26 9.20
CA VAL A 735 -41.19 17.78 8.17
C VAL A 735 -40.37 16.56 8.65
N ALA A 736 -40.09 16.47 9.95
CA ALA A 736 -39.29 15.39 10.56
C ALA A 736 -39.96 14.00 10.58
N LEU A 737 -41.20 13.88 10.09
CA LEU A 737 -42.04 12.68 10.15
C LEU A 737 -42.03 11.83 8.87
N SER A 738 -41.13 12.11 7.91
CA SER A 738 -41.00 11.30 6.70
C SER A 738 -40.23 9.99 6.96
N PRO A 739 -40.72 8.82 6.49
CA PRO A 739 -40.01 7.54 6.64
C PRO A 739 -38.74 7.45 5.77
N ASP A 740 -38.65 8.21 4.67
CA ASP A 740 -37.53 8.17 3.70
C ASP A 740 -36.33 9.07 4.11
N MET A 741 -36.12 9.29 5.41
CA MET A 741 -35.04 10.14 5.93
C MET A 741 -33.68 9.44 5.85
N ASP A 742 -32.84 9.88 4.91
CA ASP A 742 -31.46 9.43 4.73
C ASP A 742 -30.66 9.47 6.05
N VAL A 743 -29.96 8.37 6.35
CA VAL A 743 -29.10 8.20 7.53
C VAL A 743 -28.04 9.31 7.63
N ASN A 744 -27.55 9.81 6.49
CA ASN A 744 -26.62 10.92 6.43
C ASN A 744 -27.26 12.27 6.78
N VAL A 745 -28.58 12.42 6.65
CA VAL A 745 -29.34 13.59 7.12
C VAL A 745 -29.65 13.44 8.61
N ALA A 746 -30.07 12.26 9.06
CA ALA A 746 -30.25 11.98 10.50
C ALA A 746 -28.94 12.17 11.31
N LEU A 747 -27.78 11.80 10.75
CA LEU A 747 -26.47 12.09 11.33
C LEU A 747 -26.15 13.59 11.38
N LYS A 748 -26.48 14.35 10.32
CA LYS A 748 -26.31 15.81 10.29
C LYS A 748 -27.19 16.49 11.35
N GLU A 749 -28.46 16.11 11.42
CA GLU A 749 -29.41 16.64 12.40
C GLU A 749 -28.98 16.29 13.84
N PHE A 750 -28.64 15.03 14.13
CA PHE A 750 -28.16 14.64 15.47
C PHE A 750 -26.93 15.42 15.92
N ILE A 751 -25.97 15.68 15.02
CA ILE A 751 -24.76 16.46 15.34
C ILE A 751 -25.08 17.95 15.57
N ILE A 752 -26.18 18.46 15.02
CA ILE A 752 -26.67 19.83 15.21
C ILE A 752 -27.53 19.96 16.48
N ASP A 753 -28.56 19.12 16.63
CA ASP A 753 -29.57 19.20 17.71
C ASP A 753 -29.05 18.78 19.09
N SER A 754 -28.10 17.84 19.17
CA SER A 754 -27.65 17.28 20.45
C SER A 754 -26.96 18.29 21.38
N ASN A 755 -26.74 19.54 20.93
CA ASN A 755 -25.98 20.56 21.66
C ASN A 755 -24.60 20.08 22.13
N LEU A 756 -24.03 19.06 21.49
CA LEU A 756 -22.78 18.38 21.89
C LEU A 756 -21.53 19.28 21.85
N LEU A 757 -21.63 20.44 21.18
CA LEU A 757 -20.63 21.51 21.21
C LEU A 757 -20.84 22.50 22.36
N ASN A 758 -22.08 22.72 22.79
CA ASN A 758 -22.42 23.67 23.86
C ASN A 758 -22.38 23.02 25.26
N SER A 759 -22.71 21.74 25.38
CA SER A 759 -22.63 21.01 26.65
C SER A 759 -21.19 20.77 27.15
N MET A 760 -20.18 21.09 26.34
CA MET A 760 -18.77 21.13 26.77
C MET A 760 -18.39 22.46 27.45
N ASN A 761 -19.25 23.49 27.42
CA ASN A 761 -19.04 24.76 28.14
C ASN A 761 -19.66 24.71 29.55
N LEU A 762 -19.00 24.00 30.46
CA LEU A 762 -19.28 24.04 31.90
C LEU A 762 -18.04 24.45 32.69
N ILE A 763 -17.61 25.69 32.47
CA ILE A 763 -16.98 26.52 33.50
C ILE A 763 -17.83 27.80 33.58
N SER A 764 -18.36 28.10 34.76
CA SER A 764 -19.18 29.29 35.01
C SER A 764 -18.28 30.48 35.34
N ASP A 765 -18.35 31.55 34.54
CA ASP A 765 -17.80 32.86 34.88
C ASP A 765 -18.64 33.53 35.99
N SER A 766 -18.52 33.00 37.21
CA SER A 766 -19.21 33.50 38.40
C SER A 766 -18.51 33.10 39.70
N ASP A 767 -17.25 33.52 39.87
CA ASP A 767 -16.66 33.86 41.18
C ASP A 767 -15.20 34.33 40.97
N PHE A 768 -14.98 35.65 40.96
CA PHE A 768 -13.80 36.35 41.50
C PHE A 768 -13.93 37.86 41.24
N HIS A 769 -14.51 38.57 42.20
CA HIS A 769 -14.30 40.00 42.37
C HIS A 769 -13.82 40.25 43.80
N ASP A 770 -12.87 41.18 43.91
CA ASP A 770 -12.41 41.83 45.14
C ASP A 770 -11.88 40.90 46.26
N ILE A 771 -10.55 40.76 46.32
CA ILE A 771 -9.69 41.35 47.35
C ILE A 771 -8.25 41.28 46.85
N ASP A 772 -7.62 42.43 46.59
CA ASP A 772 -6.35 42.74 47.28
C ASP A 772 -6.01 44.22 47.15
N SER A 773 -5.69 44.84 48.30
CA SER A 773 -5.28 46.24 48.36
C SER A 773 -4.14 46.41 49.37
N ASN A 774 -2.89 46.23 48.90
CA ASN A 774 -1.75 47.09 49.20
C ASN A 774 -0.44 46.53 48.62
N MET A 775 0.30 47.39 47.92
CA MET A 775 1.77 47.29 47.77
C MET A 775 2.43 47.66 49.13
N PRO A 776 3.70 47.27 49.43
CA PRO A 776 4.83 47.87 48.70
C PRO A 776 6.12 47.02 48.55
N LEU A 777 7.03 47.57 47.73
CA LEU A 777 8.44 47.18 47.46
C LEU A 777 8.64 45.95 46.57
#